data_AF-A0A375I1L8-F1
#
_entry.id   AF-A0A375I1L8-F1
#
_cell.length_a   1.000
_cell.length_b   1.000
_cell.length_c   1.000
_cell.angle_alpha   90.00
_cell.angle_beta   90.00
_cell.angle_gamma   90.00
#
_symmetry.space_group_name_H-M   'P 1'
#
loop_
_entity.id
_entity.type
_entity.pdbx_description
1 polymer ?
#
loop_
_entity_poly.entity_id
_entity_poly.type
_entity_poly.pdbx_seq_one_letter_code
_entity_poly.pdbx_strand_id
1 'polypeptide(L)'
;MGADSISGLEIVRELNVRYGLNLESTILYDYPHVGDLAAHIDSLTGDVVATGATFLSSPEQHQVPLEQVRTGIMDALAGILHLEPQDLDAELTFQEMGVDSISGLEVVRECNLRFGVNLDSVVLYDHPDLDDLASYIATQMDPSHEQGSALRDGDEGALRFESQEKRVLYHDTSFVDMRGQFLQGLAQSGDNSSGTRSDARSGSAPLKAVPLASLTADPTPAAGPVLLRGSDHPRGGARKLAPGVRSQKSEAAPPLHSTDGDAIAVIGMAGVFPDADDVEEFWDNLVNGVVSMRPVPKHRWGRRNGSRTYPDTIRPALLRGIDLFDPLFFNVSPIDAEIMDPQQRVFLQVAFHAFEHAGLSEDHLDGRRVGVWVGAGMGDYQDRLAQGNIPNQSQVFAGNASSILPARVSYYLNLRGPSQAIDTACSSSLVAIHDACQALRYGDVELALAGGIRLMVGDSLYMQVLDAGMGSPTGECRAFDARADGIAMGEAAAAVVLKRHADAIADGDRILGVILGSGVNQDGRTNGITAPSPSAQAELELEVYSRYDIDARDITLLEAHGTGTALGDPIEVRALQKAFSRYTRDESFCHLGSVKNNVGHTTMAAGITSLIKVLKAIEKKIVPPLTNFERLTDKIDLDGSPFRINTEAVAWEIPEHSRRVAALSSFGFSGTNCHMVVREAL
;
A
#
# COMPACT_ATOMS: atom_id res chain seq x y z
N MET A 1 -3.78 -6.13 -30.57
CA MET A 1 -4.47 -4.92 -30.08
C MET A 1 -4.35 -4.71 -28.57
N GLY A 2 -3.93 -5.70 -27.76
CA GLY A 2 -3.77 -5.49 -26.31
C GLY A 2 -5.07 -5.21 -25.55
N ALA A 3 -6.23 -5.32 -26.21
CA ALA A 3 -7.53 -5.10 -25.59
C ALA A 3 -7.84 -6.24 -24.62
N ASP A 4 -7.98 -5.92 -23.34
CA ASP A 4 -8.54 -6.83 -22.35
C ASP A 4 -10.06 -6.99 -22.52
N SER A 5 -10.69 -7.86 -21.74
CA SER A 5 -12.14 -8.12 -21.84
C SER A 5 -13.00 -6.86 -21.65
N ILE A 6 -12.48 -5.85 -20.94
CA ILE A 6 -13.19 -4.59 -20.66
C ILE A 6 -13.08 -3.66 -21.88
N SER A 7 -11.87 -3.44 -22.37
CA SER A 7 -11.60 -2.58 -23.54
C SER A 7 -12.16 -3.20 -24.81
N GLY A 8 -12.20 -4.54 -24.90
CA GLY A 8 -12.81 -5.27 -25.99
C GLY A 8 -14.31 -5.06 -26.10
N LEU A 9 -15.03 -5.02 -24.97
CA LEU A 9 -16.47 -4.70 -24.95
C LEU A 9 -16.75 -3.28 -25.45
N GLU A 10 -15.91 -2.32 -25.06
CA GLU A 10 -16.05 -0.92 -25.48
C GLU A 10 -15.77 -0.73 -26.97
N ILE A 11 -14.74 -1.39 -27.51
CA ILE A 11 -14.44 -1.43 -28.94
C ILE A 11 -15.63 -2.02 -29.72
N VAL A 12 -16.16 -3.17 -29.29
CA VAL A 12 -17.31 -3.80 -29.98
C VAL A 12 -18.56 -2.94 -29.90
N ARG A 13 -18.81 -2.29 -28.75
CA ARG A 13 -19.93 -1.35 -28.58
C ARG A 13 -19.82 -0.17 -29.55
N GLU A 14 -18.65 0.44 -29.64
CA GLU A 14 -18.40 1.56 -30.57
C GLU A 14 -18.50 1.13 -32.04
N LEU A 15 -17.99 -0.06 -32.40
CA LEU A 15 -18.13 -0.60 -33.75
C LEU A 15 -19.60 -0.86 -34.11
N ASN A 16 -20.38 -1.42 -33.18
CA ASN A 16 -21.82 -1.63 -33.36
C ASN A 16 -22.57 -0.32 -33.54
N VAL A 17 -22.30 0.69 -32.70
CA VAL A 17 -22.90 2.02 -32.81
C VAL A 17 -22.52 2.71 -34.12
N ARG A 18 -21.24 2.68 -34.48
CA ARG A 18 -20.70 3.44 -35.62
C ARG A 18 -21.07 2.86 -36.97
N TYR A 19 -21.14 1.54 -37.08
CA TYR A 19 -21.41 0.84 -38.34
C TYR A 19 -22.80 0.18 -38.39
N GLY A 20 -23.63 0.34 -37.35
CA GLY A 20 -24.96 -0.26 -37.28
C GLY A 20 -24.94 -1.79 -37.25
N LEU A 21 -23.91 -2.37 -36.63
CA LEU A 21 -23.69 -3.81 -36.55
C LEU A 21 -24.21 -4.38 -35.22
N ASN A 22 -24.32 -5.70 -35.16
CA ASN A 22 -24.60 -6.44 -33.93
C ASN A 22 -23.55 -7.53 -33.73
N LEU A 23 -22.30 -7.10 -33.57
CA LEU A 23 -21.17 -7.96 -33.30
C LEU A 23 -21.20 -8.40 -31.83
N GLU A 24 -21.00 -9.70 -31.60
CA GLU A 24 -20.78 -10.27 -30.27
C GLU A 24 -19.41 -9.85 -29.73
N SER A 25 -19.28 -9.71 -28.41
CA SER A 25 -18.02 -9.30 -27.77
C SER A 25 -16.86 -10.28 -28.01
N THR A 26 -17.18 -11.54 -28.34
CA THR A 26 -16.21 -12.59 -28.64
C THR A 26 -15.49 -12.40 -29.97
N ILE A 27 -15.99 -11.52 -30.85
CA ILE A 27 -15.46 -11.34 -32.21
C ILE A 27 -14.00 -10.89 -32.24
N LEU A 28 -13.53 -10.23 -31.17
CA LEU A 28 -12.14 -9.80 -31.03
C LEU A 28 -11.17 -10.98 -30.77
N TYR A 29 -11.67 -12.13 -30.31
CA TYR A 29 -10.88 -13.36 -30.20
C TYR A 29 -10.79 -14.08 -31.54
N ASP A 30 -11.85 -14.03 -32.34
CA ASP A 30 -11.88 -14.64 -33.67
C ASP A 30 -11.02 -13.85 -34.68
N TYR A 31 -10.90 -12.53 -34.48
CA TYR A 31 -10.13 -11.62 -35.33
C TYR A 31 -9.17 -10.74 -34.50
N PRO A 32 -8.04 -11.30 -34.01
CA PRO A 32 -7.13 -10.60 -33.09
C PRO A 32 -6.31 -9.47 -33.73
N HIS A 33 -6.29 -9.39 -35.06
CA HIS A 33 -5.58 -8.37 -35.83
C HIS A 33 -6.55 -7.37 -36.47
N VAL A 34 -6.20 -6.08 -36.42
CA VAL A 34 -7.02 -4.97 -36.95
C VAL A 34 -7.39 -5.19 -38.42
N GLY A 35 -6.44 -5.69 -39.23
CA GLY A 35 -6.68 -5.95 -40.66
C GLY A 35 -7.75 -7.01 -40.90
N ASP A 36 -7.75 -8.09 -40.11
CA ASP A 36 -8.69 -9.19 -40.24
C ASP A 36 -10.09 -8.79 -39.73
N LEU A 37 -10.13 -8.06 -38.61
CA LEU A 37 -11.38 -7.50 -38.09
C LEU A 37 -11.98 -6.47 -39.06
N ALA A 38 -11.16 -5.61 -39.67
CA ALA A 38 -11.60 -4.64 -40.66
C ALA A 38 -12.14 -5.32 -41.93
N ALA A 39 -11.46 -6.36 -42.42
CA ALA A 39 -11.95 -7.15 -43.56
C ALA A 39 -13.26 -7.87 -43.24
N HIS A 40 -13.42 -8.37 -42.01
CA HIS A 40 -14.67 -8.98 -41.56
C HIS A 40 -15.80 -7.95 -41.45
N ILE A 41 -15.55 -6.79 -40.85
CA ILE A 41 -16.52 -5.70 -40.78
C ILE A 41 -16.93 -5.23 -42.18
N ASP A 42 -15.96 -5.04 -43.08
CA ASP A 42 -16.22 -4.67 -44.49
C ASP A 42 -17.12 -5.71 -45.19
N SER A 43 -16.91 -7.00 -44.92
CA SER A 43 -17.77 -8.08 -45.41
C SER A 43 -19.20 -8.05 -44.86
N LEU A 44 -19.41 -7.48 -43.66
CA LEU A 44 -20.72 -7.34 -43.02
C LEU A 44 -21.43 -6.04 -43.43
N THR A 45 -20.68 -5.00 -43.78
CA THR A 45 -21.20 -3.70 -44.22
C THR A 45 -21.40 -3.60 -45.74
N GLY A 46 -21.05 -4.65 -46.49
CA GLY A 46 -21.31 -4.76 -47.92
C GLY A 46 -22.82 -4.76 -48.21
N ASP A 47 -23.27 -3.72 -48.94
CA ASP A 47 -24.65 -3.43 -49.38
C ASP A 47 -25.66 -2.97 -48.30
N VAL A 48 -25.43 -1.80 -47.69
CA VAL A 48 -26.54 -1.02 -47.08
C VAL A 48 -26.66 0.37 -47.72
N VAL A 49 -27.57 0.45 -48.69
CA VAL A 49 -28.15 1.69 -49.22
C VAL A 49 -29.19 2.22 -48.22
N ALA A 50 -29.17 3.53 -48.04
CA ALA A 50 -30.03 4.34 -47.18
C ALA A 50 -31.51 3.93 -47.11
N THR A 51 -32.03 3.77 -45.89
CA THR A 51 -33.43 4.08 -45.56
C THR A 51 -33.51 4.75 -44.20
N GLY A 52 -33.97 6.00 -44.20
CA GLY A 52 -34.31 6.76 -43.01
C GLY A 52 -35.73 6.49 -42.51
N ALA A 53 -35.88 6.75 -41.21
CA ALA A 53 -37.07 7.16 -40.47
C ALA A 53 -38.32 6.25 -40.47
N THR A 54 -38.69 5.75 -39.29
CA THR A 54 -39.99 6.05 -38.67
C THR A 54 -40.01 5.65 -37.18
N PHE A 55 -40.02 6.63 -36.28
CA PHE A 55 -40.55 6.47 -34.93
C PHE A 55 -42.05 6.79 -34.99
N LEU A 56 -42.88 5.84 -34.56
CA LEU A 56 -44.32 6.05 -34.35
C LEU A 56 -44.72 5.66 -32.92
N SER A 57 -45.25 6.69 -32.25
CA SER A 57 -46.41 6.71 -31.33
C SER A 57 -46.39 5.99 -29.97
N SER A 58 -46.33 6.85 -28.95
CA SER A 58 -47.22 7.03 -27.77
C SER A 58 -47.18 6.06 -26.57
N PRO A 59 -47.34 6.58 -25.32
CA PRO A 59 -47.18 5.84 -24.08
C PRO A 59 -48.50 5.26 -23.56
N GLU A 60 -48.55 3.97 -23.27
CA GLU A 60 -49.61 3.37 -22.45
C GLU A 60 -49.24 3.51 -20.96
N GLN A 61 -50.17 4.09 -20.19
CA GLN A 61 -50.14 4.11 -18.74
C GLN A 61 -50.29 2.69 -18.19
N HIS A 62 -49.28 2.20 -17.47
CA HIS A 62 -49.37 0.97 -16.67
C HIS A 62 -49.07 1.34 -15.21
N GLN A 63 -50.07 1.20 -14.34
CA GLN A 63 -49.86 1.15 -12.90
C GLN A 63 -48.97 -0.08 -12.60
N VAL A 64 -47.81 0.15 -11.98
CA VAL A 64 -46.89 -0.91 -11.57
C VAL A 64 -47.52 -1.64 -10.37
N PRO A 65 -47.76 -2.97 -10.43
CA PRO A 65 -48.30 -3.72 -9.30
C PRO A 65 -47.38 -3.65 -8.07
N LEU A 66 -47.94 -3.54 -6.86
CA LEU A 66 -47.20 -3.44 -5.59
C LEU A 66 -46.16 -4.57 -5.41
N GLU A 67 -46.46 -5.77 -5.90
CA GLU A 67 -45.55 -6.92 -5.91
C GLU A 67 -44.27 -6.69 -6.74
N GLN A 68 -44.37 -5.90 -7.82
CA GLN A 68 -43.23 -5.56 -8.66
C GLN A 68 -42.33 -4.49 -8.02
N VAL A 69 -42.92 -3.58 -7.23
CA VAL A 69 -42.17 -2.62 -6.40
C VAL A 69 -41.45 -3.36 -5.28
N ARG A 70 -42.15 -4.25 -4.58
CA ARG A 70 -41.59 -5.10 -3.51
C ARG A 70 -40.40 -5.92 -4.00
N THR A 71 -40.55 -6.59 -5.15
CA THR A 71 -39.46 -7.36 -5.77
C THR A 71 -38.28 -6.47 -6.13
N GLY A 72 -38.52 -5.29 -6.71
CA GLY A 72 -37.43 -4.38 -7.09
C GLY A 72 -36.66 -3.78 -5.91
N ILE A 73 -37.31 -3.59 -4.75
CA ILE A 73 -36.66 -3.18 -3.50
C ILE A 73 -35.85 -4.35 -2.92
N MET A 74 -36.39 -5.57 -2.91
CA MET A 74 -35.65 -6.76 -2.47
C MET A 74 -34.40 -7.01 -3.32
N ASP A 75 -34.48 -6.84 -4.64
CA ASP A 75 -33.32 -6.98 -5.53
C ASP A 75 -32.26 -5.89 -5.28
N ALA A 76 -32.68 -4.68 -4.91
CA ALA A 76 -31.75 -3.61 -4.54
C ALA A 76 -31.05 -3.94 -3.21
N LEU A 77 -31.80 -4.40 -2.21
CA LEU A 77 -31.28 -4.82 -0.91
C LEU A 77 -30.33 -6.02 -1.02
N ALA A 78 -30.70 -7.04 -1.81
CA ALA A 78 -29.87 -8.21 -2.06
C ALA A 78 -28.53 -7.83 -2.71
N GLY A 79 -28.57 -6.92 -3.70
CA GLY A 79 -27.36 -6.41 -4.36
C GLY A 79 -26.43 -5.63 -3.43
N ILE A 80 -27.00 -4.78 -2.56
CA ILE A 80 -26.25 -3.90 -1.64
C ILE A 80 -25.72 -4.68 -0.42
N LEU A 81 -26.51 -5.61 0.11
CA LEU A 81 -26.12 -6.43 1.28
C LEU A 81 -25.32 -7.68 0.88
N HIS A 82 -25.12 -7.92 -0.42
CA HIS A 82 -24.45 -9.09 -0.97
C HIS A 82 -25.06 -10.43 -0.50
N LEU A 83 -26.38 -10.48 -0.44
CA LEU A 83 -27.16 -11.66 -0.07
C LEU A 83 -27.98 -12.14 -1.26
N GLU A 84 -28.32 -13.43 -1.29
CA GLU A 84 -29.32 -13.91 -2.25
C GLU A 84 -30.72 -13.44 -1.80
N PRO A 85 -31.66 -13.10 -2.70
CA PRO A 85 -33.00 -12.62 -2.33
C PRO A 85 -33.79 -13.56 -1.39
N GLN A 86 -33.44 -14.85 -1.40
CA GLN A 86 -34.03 -15.90 -0.55
C GLN A 86 -33.48 -15.92 0.89
N ASP A 87 -32.36 -15.25 1.15
CA ASP A 87 -31.72 -15.12 2.46
C ASP A 87 -32.15 -13.83 3.20
N LEU A 88 -32.95 -12.97 2.53
CA LEU A 88 -33.55 -11.78 3.11
C LEU A 88 -34.91 -12.12 3.75
N ASP A 89 -35.07 -11.78 5.02
CA ASP A 89 -36.34 -11.92 5.73
C ASP A 89 -37.17 -10.63 5.58
N ALA A 90 -38.24 -10.71 4.79
CA ALA A 90 -39.11 -9.59 4.46
C ALA A 90 -39.92 -9.04 5.65
N GLU A 91 -39.93 -9.74 6.78
CA GLU A 91 -40.65 -9.33 8.01
C GLU A 91 -39.77 -8.53 8.99
N LEU A 92 -38.46 -8.37 8.69
CA LEU A 92 -37.53 -7.60 9.51
C LEU A 92 -37.49 -6.13 9.09
N THR A 93 -37.07 -5.25 10.01
CA THR A 93 -36.76 -3.86 9.65
C THR A 93 -35.45 -3.77 8.86
N PHE A 94 -35.26 -2.72 8.06
CA PHE A 94 -34.02 -2.52 7.30
C PHE A 94 -32.78 -2.50 8.21
N GLN A 95 -32.90 -1.94 9.41
CA GLN A 95 -31.80 -1.93 10.37
C GLN A 95 -31.48 -3.35 10.89
N GLU A 96 -32.48 -4.19 11.11
CA GLU A 96 -32.31 -5.60 11.52
C GLU A 96 -31.79 -6.48 10.37
N MET A 97 -32.07 -6.09 9.13
CA MET A 97 -31.45 -6.68 7.92
C MET A 97 -30.01 -6.22 7.68
N GLY A 98 -29.48 -5.29 8.49
CA GLY A 98 -28.09 -4.81 8.38
C GLY A 98 -27.91 -3.56 7.52
N VAL A 99 -28.99 -2.89 7.13
CA VAL A 99 -28.93 -1.59 6.44
C VAL A 99 -28.57 -0.50 7.45
N ASP A 100 -27.41 0.12 7.23
CA ASP A 100 -26.88 1.24 8.01
C ASP A 100 -27.07 2.59 7.28
N SER A 101 -26.55 3.68 7.86
CA SER A 101 -26.70 5.03 7.30
C SER A 101 -26.02 5.25 5.95
N ILE A 102 -25.11 4.35 5.52
CA ILE A 102 -24.40 4.46 4.24
C ILE A 102 -25.10 3.60 3.20
N SER A 103 -25.35 2.32 3.51
CA SER A 103 -26.11 1.40 2.65
C SER A 103 -27.56 1.84 2.45
N GLY A 104 -28.17 2.51 3.43
CA GLY A 104 -29.49 3.13 3.28
C GLY A 104 -29.55 4.22 2.19
N LEU A 105 -28.47 4.99 2.01
CA LEU A 105 -28.40 5.98 0.91
C LEU A 105 -28.38 5.31 -0.46
N GLU A 106 -27.71 4.17 -0.56
CA GLU A 106 -27.62 3.40 -1.79
C GLU A 106 -28.95 2.71 -2.12
N VAL A 107 -29.66 2.18 -1.11
CA VAL A 107 -31.02 1.62 -1.26
C VAL A 107 -31.98 2.69 -1.77
N VAL A 108 -31.96 3.89 -1.19
CA VAL A 108 -32.79 5.02 -1.64
C VAL A 108 -32.44 5.44 -3.06
N ARG A 109 -31.14 5.51 -3.39
CA ARG A 109 -30.67 5.86 -4.73
C ARG A 109 -31.13 4.85 -5.78
N GLU A 110 -31.02 3.56 -5.50
CA GLU A 110 -31.51 2.49 -6.39
C GLU A 110 -33.03 2.54 -6.55
N CYS A 111 -33.78 2.80 -5.48
CA CYS A 111 -35.24 2.96 -5.57
C CYS A 111 -35.63 4.18 -6.43
N ASN A 112 -34.96 5.32 -6.26
CA ASN A 112 -35.18 6.51 -7.08
C ASN A 112 -34.91 6.24 -8.58
N LEU A 113 -33.81 5.53 -8.88
CA LEU A 113 -33.44 5.17 -10.25
C LEU A 113 -34.41 4.16 -10.88
N ARG A 114 -34.82 3.13 -10.11
CA ARG A 114 -35.65 2.02 -10.61
C ARG A 114 -37.12 2.41 -10.79
N PHE A 115 -37.66 3.21 -9.87
CA PHE A 115 -39.09 3.55 -9.85
C PHE A 115 -39.39 4.98 -10.32
N GLY A 116 -38.36 5.79 -10.62
CA GLY A 116 -38.52 7.17 -11.08
C GLY A 116 -39.09 8.11 -10.02
N VAL A 117 -38.85 7.80 -8.74
CA VAL A 117 -39.30 8.58 -7.57
C VAL A 117 -38.17 9.46 -7.03
N ASN A 118 -38.50 10.41 -6.14
CA ASN A 118 -37.54 11.32 -5.52
C ASN A 118 -37.64 11.27 -3.99
N LEU A 119 -37.15 10.18 -3.43
CA LEU A 119 -37.12 9.91 -2.00
C LEU A 119 -35.85 10.51 -1.37
N ASP A 120 -35.98 11.08 -0.17
CA ASP A 120 -34.84 11.46 0.68
C ASP A 120 -34.48 10.31 1.63
N SER A 121 -33.22 10.29 2.06
CA SER A 121 -32.63 9.32 3.00
C SER A 121 -33.41 9.13 4.31
N VAL A 122 -34.15 10.16 4.75
CA VAL A 122 -34.97 10.09 5.96
C VAL A 122 -36.16 9.13 5.80
N VAL A 123 -36.58 8.81 4.57
CA VAL A 123 -37.74 7.95 4.29
C VAL A 123 -37.60 6.54 4.88
N LEU A 124 -36.36 6.03 5.02
CA LEU A 124 -36.11 4.71 5.59
C LEU A 124 -36.33 4.66 7.11
N TYR A 125 -36.38 5.81 7.78
CA TYR A 125 -36.74 5.91 9.19
C TYR A 125 -38.26 5.98 9.39
N ASP A 126 -38.96 6.65 8.47
CA ASP A 126 -40.42 6.78 8.50
C ASP A 126 -41.14 5.51 7.99
N HIS A 127 -40.46 4.72 7.15
CA HIS A 127 -40.91 3.46 6.59
C HIS A 127 -39.83 2.39 6.81
N PRO A 128 -39.79 1.75 8.00
CA PRO A 128 -38.65 0.97 8.45
C PRO A 128 -38.60 -0.47 7.91
N ASP A 129 -39.60 -0.91 7.16
CA ASP A 129 -39.67 -2.25 6.58
C ASP A 129 -40.09 -2.23 5.09
N LEU A 130 -39.98 -3.40 4.47
CA LEU A 130 -40.16 -3.59 3.03
C LEU A 130 -41.57 -3.23 2.55
N ASP A 131 -42.59 -3.63 3.30
CA ASP A 131 -43.99 -3.48 2.88
C ASP A 131 -44.45 -2.01 3.06
N ASP A 132 -43.98 -1.34 4.11
CA ASP A 132 -44.22 0.09 4.33
C ASP A 132 -43.53 0.95 3.26
N LEU A 133 -42.29 0.65 2.91
CA LEU A 133 -41.56 1.39 1.87
C LEU A 133 -42.15 1.13 0.47
N ALA A 134 -42.52 -0.13 0.15
CA ALA A 134 -43.14 -0.46 -1.13
C ALA A 134 -44.50 0.25 -1.31
N SER A 135 -45.29 0.30 -0.23
CA SER A 135 -46.56 1.02 -0.21
C SER A 135 -46.36 2.52 -0.40
N TYR A 136 -45.38 3.11 0.28
CA TYR A 136 -45.04 4.53 0.12
C TYR A 136 -44.60 4.85 -1.31
N ILE A 137 -43.69 4.07 -1.89
CA ILE A 137 -43.22 4.25 -3.27
C ILE A 137 -44.37 4.12 -4.26
N ALA A 138 -45.27 3.14 -4.07
CA ALA A 138 -46.46 2.99 -4.91
C ALA A 138 -47.37 4.23 -4.83
N THR A 139 -47.48 4.90 -3.68
CA THR A 139 -48.24 6.17 -3.58
C THR A 139 -47.56 7.34 -4.28
N GLN A 140 -46.22 7.39 -4.32
CA GLN A 140 -45.45 8.41 -5.04
C GLN A 140 -45.46 8.22 -6.57
N MET A 141 -45.81 7.01 -7.03
CA MET A 141 -45.92 6.66 -8.45
C MET A 141 -47.33 6.89 -9.02
N ASP A 142 -48.32 7.27 -8.20
CA ASP A 142 -49.68 7.59 -8.67
C ASP A 142 -49.76 9.05 -9.16
N PRO A 143 -50.04 9.30 -10.46
CA PRO A 143 -50.12 10.65 -11.04
C PRO A 143 -51.29 11.51 -10.51
N SER A 144 -52.10 10.98 -9.59
CA SER A 144 -53.23 11.69 -8.98
C SER A 144 -52.85 12.61 -7.80
N HIS A 145 -51.58 12.63 -7.38
CA HIS A 145 -51.15 13.28 -6.14
C HIS A 145 -50.25 14.53 -6.37
N GLU A 146 -50.77 15.57 -7.04
CA GLU A 146 -50.17 16.92 -6.97
C GLU A 146 -50.96 17.85 -6.03
N GLN A 147 -50.33 18.22 -4.90
CA GLN A 147 -50.43 19.46 -4.08
C GLN A 147 -50.15 19.12 -2.60
N GLY A 148 -49.21 19.73 -1.88
CA GLY A 148 -48.33 20.84 -2.23
C GLY A 148 -47.26 21.09 -1.15
N SER A 149 -46.18 21.73 -1.59
CA SER A 149 -45.24 22.46 -0.73
C SER A 149 -45.74 23.90 -0.54
N ALA A 150 -45.77 24.38 0.72
CA ALA A 150 -45.63 25.79 1.10
C ALA A 150 -45.65 25.90 2.63
N LEU A 151 -44.83 26.67 3.37
CA LEU A 151 -43.75 27.63 3.13
C LEU A 151 -43.16 27.94 4.53
N ARG A 152 -41.86 28.21 4.63
CA ARG A 152 -41.35 29.39 5.38
C ARG A 152 -39.89 29.70 4.99
N ASP A 153 -39.81 30.78 4.21
CA ASP A 153 -38.65 31.41 3.59
C ASP A 153 -37.69 32.15 4.55
N GLY A 154 -36.49 32.41 4.00
CA GLY A 154 -35.57 33.51 4.29
C GLY A 154 -34.11 33.00 4.30
N ASP A 155 -33.21 33.30 3.36
CA ASP A 155 -32.97 34.56 2.65
C ASP A 155 -32.19 34.32 1.33
N GLU A 156 -32.39 35.21 0.34
CA GLU A 156 -31.93 35.14 -1.06
C GLU A 156 -30.44 35.55 -1.25
N GLY A 157 -29.83 35.14 -2.38
CA GLY A 157 -28.55 35.72 -2.80
C GLY A 157 -27.81 35.19 -4.05
N ALA A 158 -28.51 35.04 -5.18
CA ALA A 158 -28.00 35.13 -6.57
C ALA A 158 -26.95 34.13 -7.12
N LEU A 159 -27.29 33.43 -8.21
CA LEU A 159 -26.95 33.84 -9.59
C LEU A 159 -27.57 32.88 -10.63
N ARG A 160 -28.16 33.48 -11.67
CA ARG A 160 -28.86 32.82 -12.80
C ARG A 160 -27.87 32.21 -13.79
N PHE A 161 -28.20 31.04 -14.36
CA PHE A 161 -27.64 30.56 -15.62
C PHE A 161 -28.73 30.51 -16.70
N GLU A 162 -28.54 31.33 -17.74
CA GLU A 162 -29.23 31.19 -19.02
C GLU A 162 -28.52 30.11 -19.85
N SER A 163 -29.32 29.27 -20.49
CA SER A 163 -28.91 28.26 -21.45
C SER A 163 -28.56 28.89 -22.81
N GLN A 164 -27.34 28.65 -23.28
CA GLN A 164 -26.99 28.82 -24.69
C GLN A 164 -26.31 27.56 -25.21
N GLU A 165 -27.00 26.89 -26.13
CA GLU A 165 -26.44 25.90 -27.04
C GLU A 165 -25.25 26.51 -27.80
N LYS A 166 -24.07 25.88 -27.72
CA LYS A 166 -22.94 26.19 -28.59
C LYS A 166 -22.48 24.95 -29.34
N ARG A 167 -22.66 25.04 -30.67
CA ARG A 167 -22.11 24.17 -31.71
C ARG A 167 -20.60 24.02 -31.56
N VAL A 168 -20.14 22.77 -31.57
CA VAL A 168 -18.73 22.39 -31.68
C VAL A 168 -18.28 22.62 -33.13
N LEU A 169 -17.25 23.44 -33.32
CA LEU A 169 -16.55 23.61 -34.59
C LEU A 169 -15.19 22.91 -34.49
N TYR A 170 -14.97 21.93 -35.36
CA TYR A 170 -13.67 21.34 -35.65
C TYR A 170 -12.85 22.29 -36.54
N HIS A 171 -11.62 22.61 -36.10
CA HIS A 171 -10.43 23.04 -36.85
C HIS A 171 -9.31 23.17 -35.79
N ASP A 172 -8.06 22.78 -35.95
CA ASP A 172 -7.26 22.36 -37.10
C ASP A 172 -6.03 21.59 -36.55
N THR A 173 -5.58 20.62 -37.33
CA THR A 173 -4.37 19.82 -37.11
C THR A 173 -3.12 20.61 -37.49
N SER A 174 -2.27 20.93 -36.52
CA SER A 174 -0.85 21.22 -36.79
C SER A 174 -0.01 21.05 -35.53
N PHE A 175 0.65 19.90 -35.37
CA PHE A 175 2.00 19.83 -34.80
C PHE A 175 2.63 18.47 -35.14
N VAL A 176 3.08 18.37 -36.40
CA VAL A 176 4.15 17.45 -36.78
C VAL A 176 5.40 18.32 -36.91
N ASP A 177 6.43 17.99 -36.13
CA ASP A 177 7.86 18.21 -36.35
C ASP A 177 8.59 18.75 -35.10
N MET A 178 9.12 17.82 -34.29
CA MET A 178 10.32 18.07 -33.50
C MET A 178 11.13 16.78 -33.30
N ARG A 179 11.33 16.03 -34.39
CA ARG A 179 12.38 15.01 -34.48
C ARG A 179 13.61 15.68 -35.09
N GLY A 180 14.38 16.39 -34.27
CA GLY A 180 15.62 17.00 -34.75
C GLY A 180 16.19 18.11 -33.89
N GLN A 181 16.33 17.90 -32.57
CA GLN A 181 17.16 18.75 -31.71
C GLN A 181 17.34 18.14 -30.30
N PHE A 182 17.96 16.96 -30.21
CA PHE A 182 18.49 16.46 -28.92
C PHE A 182 19.73 15.57 -29.10
N LEU A 183 20.58 15.93 -30.08
CA LEU A 183 21.93 15.36 -30.27
C LEU A 183 23.01 16.46 -30.42
N GLN A 184 22.82 17.60 -29.75
CA GLN A 184 23.86 18.63 -29.58
C GLN A 184 23.68 19.31 -28.21
N GLY A 185 24.25 18.69 -27.18
CA GLY A 185 24.27 19.22 -25.82
C GLY A 185 25.27 18.55 -24.88
N LEU A 186 26.18 17.74 -25.43
CA LEU A 186 27.35 17.19 -24.73
C LEU A 186 28.60 17.65 -25.47
N ALA A 187 29.06 18.86 -25.15
CA ALA A 187 30.46 19.29 -25.20
C ALA A 187 30.54 20.78 -24.82
N GLN A 188 31.53 21.11 -23.97
CA GLN A 188 31.91 22.46 -23.47
C GLN A 188 31.07 22.91 -22.27
N SER A 189 31.56 23.09 -21.04
CA SER A 189 32.88 23.38 -20.45
C SER A 189 32.78 23.04 -18.95
N GLY A 190 33.77 22.51 -18.22
CA GLY A 190 35.19 22.83 -18.25
C GLY A 190 35.51 23.92 -17.22
N ASP A 191 35.73 23.49 -15.96
CA ASP A 191 36.71 23.99 -14.98
C ASP A 191 36.73 25.48 -14.55
N ASN A 192 36.56 25.75 -13.24
CA ASN A 192 37.58 26.49 -12.49
C ASN A 192 37.38 26.50 -10.97
N SER A 193 38.51 26.29 -10.29
CA SER A 193 38.74 26.27 -8.86
C SER A 193 39.11 27.63 -8.23
N SER A 194 38.92 27.70 -6.90
CA SER A 194 39.75 28.40 -5.89
C SER A 194 39.63 29.93 -5.69
N GLY A 195 39.55 30.33 -4.41
CA GLY A 195 39.70 31.72 -3.95
C GLY A 195 39.30 31.94 -2.48
N THR A 196 40.30 32.04 -1.60
CA THR A 196 40.28 32.07 -0.13
C THR A 196 40.17 33.46 0.54
N ARG A 197 39.73 33.46 1.83
CA ARG A 197 40.03 34.41 2.96
C ARG A 197 39.37 35.81 2.91
N SER A 198 38.97 36.48 4.01
CA SER A 198 39.40 36.46 5.42
C SER A 198 38.36 37.11 6.38
N ASP A 199 38.31 36.59 7.61
CA ASP A 199 38.28 37.24 8.94
C ASP A 199 37.55 38.59 9.22
N ALA A 200 36.70 38.56 10.26
CA ALA A 200 36.75 39.54 11.36
C ALA A 200 36.20 38.97 12.68
N ARG A 201 37.04 39.01 13.73
CA ARG A 201 36.76 38.65 15.13
C ARG A 201 36.22 39.86 15.92
N SER A 202 35.32 39.61 16.88
CA SER A 202 35.34 40.08 18.29
C SER A 202 34.00 39.65 18.93
N GLY A 203 33.87 39.01 20.09
CA GLY A 203 34.64 39.10 21.32
C GLY A 203 33.83 39.86 22.37
N SER A 204 33.10 39.16 23.25
CA SER A 204 32.92 39.51 24.68
C SER A 204 31.85 38.63 25.37
N ALA A 205 32.30 37.92 26.39
CA ALA A 205 31.57 37.56 27.61
C ALA A 205 32.37 38.23 28.77
N PRO A 206 31.98 38.19 30.07
CA PRO A 206 30.83 37.51 30.69
C PRO A 206 30.07 38.37 31.75
N LEU A 207 28.94 37.88 32.27
CA LEU A 207 28.44 38.26 33.60
C LEU A 207 27.85 37.04 34.34
N LYS A 208 28.32 36.83 35.57
CA LYS A 208 27.84 35.86 36.58
C LYS A 208 27.00 36.61 37.63
N ALA A 209 25.90 36.00 38.12
CA ALA A 209 25.52 35.91 39.56
C ALA A 209 24.14 35.20 39.79
N VAL A 210 24.19 33.90 40.13
CA VAL A 210 23.66 33.12 41.30
C VAL A 210 22.80 33.88 42.37
N PRO A 211 21.97 33.23 43.23
CA PRO A 211 20.89 32.23 43.08
C PRO A 211 19.56 32.64 43.81
N LEU A 212 18.51 31.81 43.78
CA LEU A 212 17.52 31.78 44.89
C LEU A 212 17.11 30.33 45.22
N ALA A 213 17.18 30.03 46.51
CA ALA A 213 16.96 28.71 47.08
C ALA A 213 15.50 28.44 47.47
N SER A 214 15.15 27.15 47.40
CA SER A 214 14.32 26.38 48.33
C SER A 214 12.92 26.88 48.69
N LEU A 215 11.91 26.07 48.32
CA LEU A 215 10.79 25.74 49.21
C LEU A 215 10.40 24.27 49.03
N THR A 216 10.43 23.56 50.15
CA THR A 216 10.08 22.17 50.43
C THR A 216 8.55 21.96 50.44
N ALA A 217 8.07 20.81 49.99
CA ALA A 217 7.03 20.02 50.67
C ALA A 217 6.75 18.69 49.92
N ASP A 218 7.00 17.57 50.59
CA ASP A 218 6.33 16.29 50.34
C ASP A 218 4.83 16.41 50.67
N PRO A 219 3.95 15.57 50.06
CA PRO A 219 3.49 14.40 50.82
C PRO A 219 3.34 13.10 50.01
N THR A 220 3.63 12.00 50.70
CA THR A 220 3.34 10.58 50.43
C THR A 220 1.82 10.23 50.35
N PRO A 221 1.44 8.99 49.96
CA PRO A 221 0.41 8.71 48.96
C PRO A 221 -1.00 8.42 49.52
N ALA A 222 -2.02 8.61 48.68
CA ALA A 222 -3.40 8.24 48.98
C ALA A 222 -3.78 6.88 48.36
N ALA A 223 -4.51 6.12 49.17
CA ALA A 223 -4.96 4.75 49.01
C ALA A 223 -5.89 4.50 47.80
N GLY A 224 -5.80 3.29 47.25
CA GLY A 224 -6.73 2.77 46.24
C GLY A 224 -8.11 2.38 46.81
N PRO A 225 -9.13 2.22 45.96
CA PRO A 225 -10.44 1.80 46.40
C PRO A 225 -10.58 0.27 46.49
N VAL A 226 -11.33 -0.11 47.52
CA VAL A 226 -11.70 -1.44 47.99
C VAL A 226 -12.79 -2.04 47.10
N LEU A 227 -12.60 -3.30 46.66
CA LEU A 227 -13.65 -4.12 46.04
C LEU A 227 -14.47 -4.85 47.12
N LEU A 228 -15.77 -4.58 47.14
CA LEU A 228 -16.77 -5.24 48.00
C LEU A 228 -17.14 -6.63 47.47
N ARG A 229 -17.21 -7.61 48.39
CA ARG A 229 -17.84 -8.92 48.21
C ARG A 229 -19.28 -8.91 48.74
N GLY A 230 -20.17 -9.65 48.07
CA GLY A 230 -21.47 -10.16 48.54
C GLY A 230 -22.35 -10.50 47.33
N SER A 231 -22.49 -11.76 46.90
CA SER A 231 -23.23 -12.92 47.43
C SER A 231 -24.69 -13.05 46.92
N ASP A 232 -24.94 -14.23 46.35
CA ASP A 232 -26.20 -15.00 46.26
C ASP A 232 -27.17 -14.91 45.05
N HIS A 233 -27.13 -16.03 44.31
CA HIS A 233 -28.03 -16.77 43.41
C HIS A 233 -29.57 -16.72 43.68
N PRO A 234 -30.47 -17.08 42.71
CA PRO A 234 -30.56 -18.48 42.19
C PRO A 234 -31.13 -18.80 40.78
N ARG A 235 -30.58 -19.92 40.26
CA ARG A 235 -31.17 -21.11 39.57
C ARG A 235 -31.89 -21.02 38.21
N GLY A 236 -31.38 -21.85 37.27
CA GLY A 236 -32.22 -22.66 36.36
C GLY A 236 -31.49 -23.31 35.17
N GLY A 237 -31.40 -24.66 35.15
CA GLY A 237 -31.32 -25.45 33.91
C GLY A 237 -29.97 -26.05 33.51
N ALA A 238 -29.64 -27.23 34.04
CA ALA A 238 -28.56 -28.08 33.54
C ALA A 238 -29.08 -29.09 32.50
N ARG A 239 -28.38 -29.23 31.36
CA ARG A 239 -28.48 -30.41 30.47
C ARG A 239 -27.08 -30.98 30.25
N LYS A 240 -26.89 -32.22 30.71
CA LYS A 240 -25.66 -33.03 30.59
C LYS A 240 -25.32 -33.32 29.13
N LEU A 241 -24.05 -33.19 28.76
CA LEU A 241 -23.43 -33.89 27.63
C LEU A 241 -22.21 -34.69 28.12
N ALA A 242 -22.04 -35.87 27.53
CA ALA A 242 -21.17 -36.97 27.98
C ALA A 242 -19.66 -36.71 27.72
N PRO A 243 -18.75 -37.44 28.40
CA PRO A 243 -17.31 -37.26 28.23
C PRO A 243 -16.77 -38.13 27.09
N GLY A 244 -15.89 -37.56 26.25
CA GLY A 244 -14.95 -38.35 25.47
C GLY A 244 -14.63 -37.86 24.07
N VAL A 245 -13.74 -36.87 23.95
CA VAL A 245 -12.73 -36.86 22.88
C VAL A 245 -11.41 -36.42 23.52
N ARG A 246 -10.44 -37.34 23.55
CA ARG A 246 -9.06 -37.05 23.90
C ARG A 246 -8.54 -36.01 22.91
N SER A 247 -8.11 -34.85 23.40
CA SER A 247 -7.29 -33.91 22.62
C SER A 247 -6.06 -34.67 22.12
N GLN A 248 -6.03 -34.96 20.82
CA GLN A 248 -4.79 -35.27 20.14
C GLN A 248 -3.98 -33.98 20.17
N LYS A 249 -2.82 -34.03 20.84
CA LYS A 249 -1.77 -33.04 20.65
C LYS A 249 -1.51 -32.96 19.16
N SER A 250 -1.69 -31.77 18.58
CA SER A 250 -1.20 -31.45 17.24
C SER A 250 0.28 -31.84 17.20
N GLU A 251 0.60 -32.86 16.43
CA GLU A 251 1.96 -33.34 16.25
C GLU A 251 2.67 -32.29 15.39
N ALA A 252 3.57 -31.53 16.01
CA ALA A 252 4.39 -30.54 15.32
C ALA A 252 5.14 -31.23 14.17
N ALA A 253 5.15 -30.57 13.01
CA ALA A 253 5.92 -31.01 11.84
C ALA A 253 7.37 -31.34 12.25
N PRO A 254 7.99 -32.38 11.64
CA PRO A 254 9.33 -32.80 12.01
C PRO A 254 10.33 -31.63 11.85
N PRO A 255 11.32 -31.50 12.75
CA PRO A 255 12.34 -30.47 12.62
C PRO A 255 13.12 -30.69 11.33
N LEU A 256 13.11 -29.69 10.45
CA LEU A 256 13.99 -29.63 9.28
C LEU A 256 15.42 -29.49 9.80
N HIS A 257 16.25 -30.50 9.54
CA HIS A 257 17.67 -30.46 9.86
C HIS A 257 18.37 -29.44 8.95
N SER A 258 19.00 -28.42 9.55
CA SER A 258 19.75 -27.36 8.86
C SER A 258 20.96 -27.92 8.09
N THR A 259 20.75 -28.14 6.80
CA THR A 259 21.77 -27.83 5.78
C THR A 259 21.34 -26.52 5.12
N ASP A 260 22.21 -25.86 4.35
CA ASP A 260 21.85 -24.70 3.51
C ASP A 260 20.68 -24.98 2.50
N GLY A 261 20.05 -26.16 2.55
CA GLY A 261 18.98 -26.64 1.67
C GLY A 261 17.67 -25.85 1.74
N ASP A 262 17.31 -25.25 2.89
CA ASP A 262 16.07 -24.46 3.04
C ASP A 262 16.28 -22.95 2.91
N ALA A 263 17.52 -22.52 2.64
CA ALA A 263 17.85 -21.12 2.47
C ALA A 263 17.40 -20.58 1.11
N ILE A 264 17.06 -19.29 1.05
CA ILE A 264 16.60 -18.62 -0.18
C ILE A 264 17.66 -17.60 -0.61
N ALA A 265 18.14 -17.72 -1.84
CA ALA A 265 19.06 -16.76 -2.44
C ALA A 265 18.29 -15.56 -3.00
N VAL A 266 18.83 -14.37 -2.78
CA VAL A 266 18.46 -13.17 -3.53
C VAL A 266 19.40 -13.06 -4.73
N ILE A 267 18.86 -13.17 -5.94
CA ILE A 267 19.65 -13.20 -7.18
C ILE A 267 19.51 -11.92 -8.03
N GLY A 268 18.49 -11.12 -7.77
CA GLY A 268 18.27 -9.83 -8.43
C GLY A 268 17.59 -8.85 -7.50
N MET A 269 17.80 -7.56 -7.75
CA MET A 269 17.11 -6.48 -7.05
C MET A 269 17.02 -5.22 -7.90
N ALA A 270 15.97 -4.45 -7.71
CA ALA A 270 15.84 -3.11 -8.26
C ALA A 270 14.95 -2.26 -7.34
N GLY A 271 15.07 -0.95 -7.43
CA GLY A 271 14.21 -0.04 -6.69
C GLY A 271 14.51 1.42 -6.96
N VAL A 272 13.51 2.25 -6.67
CA VAL A 272 13.55 3.71 -6.72
C VAL A 272 13.20 4.25 -5.35
N PHE A 273 13.95 5.26 -4.91
CA PHE A 273 13.88 5.82 -3.57
C PHE A 273 13.92 7.36 -3.65
N PRO A 274 13.53 8.08 -2.58
CA PRO A 274 13.64 9.52 -2.56
C PRO A 274 15.11 9.91 -2.79
N ASP A 275 15.35 10.79 -3.78
CA ASP A 275 16.68 11.22 -4.22
C ASP A 275 17.61 10.15 -4.80
N ALA A 276 17.06 9.00 -5.20
CA ALA A 276 17.81 7.94 -5.87
C ALA A 276 16.94 7.24 -6.90
N ASP A 277 17.36 7.31 -8.17
CA ASP A 277 16.63 6.69 -9.28
C ASP A 277 16.99 5.20 -9.44
N ASP A 278 17.97 4.69 -8.68
CA ASP A 278 18.33 3.28 -8.58
C ASP A 278 18.92 2.88 -7.22
N VAL A 279 19.28 1.60 -7.08
CA VAL A 279 19.84 1.01 -5.85
C VAL A 279 21.27 1.48 -5.54
N GLU A 280 22.08 1.82 -6.54
CA GLU A 280 23.45 2.30 -6.32
C GLU A 280 23.42 3.74 -5.81
N GLU A 281 22.62 4.62 -6.42
CA GLU A 281 22.40 5.99 -5.92
C GLU A 281 21.82 5.97 -4.50
N PHE A 282 20.90 5.05 -4.22
CA PHE A 282 20.34 4.88 -2.88
C PHE A 282 21.41 4.50 -1.88
N TRP A 283 22.28 3.54 -2.24
CA TRP A 283 23.40 3.16 -1.39
C TRP A 283 24.36 4.31 -1.12
N ASP A 284 24.73 5.07 -2.15
CA ASP A 284 25.60 6.24 -2.02
C ASP A 284 24.97 7.29 -1.09
N ASN A 285 23.66 7.52 -1.22
CA ASN A 285 22.91 8.40 -0.32
C ASN A 285 22.98 7.92 1.15
N LEU A 286 22.80 6.62 1.40
CA LEU A 286 22.86 6.06 2.76
C LEU A 286 24.24 6.23 3.39
N VAL A 287 25.31 5.88 2.67
CA VAL A 287 26.69 5.98 3.19
C VAL A 287 27.09 7.43 3.46
N ASN A 288 26.65 8.37 2.61
CA ASN A 288 26.91 9.80 2.78
C ASN A 288 25.94 10.49 3.76
N GLY A 289 25.03 9.74 4.38
CA GLY A 289 24.10 10.28 5.37
C GLY A 289 23.07 11.26 4.80
N VAL A 290 22.66 11.09 3.54
CA VAL A 290 21.65 11.93 2.89
C VAL A 290 20.28 11.70 3.53
N VAL A 291 19.56 12.80 3.79
CA VAL A 291 18.20 12.81 4.34
C VAL A 291 17.26 13.46 3.33
N SER A 292 16.22 12.73 2.92
CA SER A 292 15.37 13.07 1.79
C SER A 292 14.05 13.76 2.16
N MET A 293 13.78 13.97 3.44
CA MET A 293 12.59 14.69 3.91
C MET A 293 12.66 16.19 3.58
N ARG A 294 11.76 16.66 2.71
CA ARG A 294 11.74 18.04 2.19
C ARG A 294 10.32 18.60 2.11
N PRO A 295 10.17 19.93 2.09
CA PRO A 295 8.87 20.54 1.80
C PRO A 295 8.24 19.98 0.51
N VAL A 296 6.93 19.81 0.53
CA VAL A 296 6.17 19.24 -0.58
C VAL A 296 6.36 20.08 -1.85
N PRO A 297 6.78 19.49 -2.99
CA PRO A 297 6.85 20.21 -4.24
C PRO A 297 5.46 20.70 -4.70
N LYS A 298 5.40 21.93 -5.24
CA LYS A 298 4.13 22.56 -5.65
C LYS A 298 3.27 21.71 -6.61
N HIS A 299 3.91 20.89 -7.44
CA HIS A 299 3.25 20.06 -8.45
C HIS A 299 2.71 18.72 -7.90
N ARG A 300 3.14 18.26 -6.71
CA ARG A 300 2.72 16.95 -6.16
C ARG A 300 1.33 17.04 -5.57
N TRP A 301 1.17 17.73 -4.44
CA TRP A 301 -0.12 17.70 -3.73
C TRP A 301 -1.12 18.75 -4.19
N GLY A 302 -0.71 19.79 -4.92
CA GLY A 302 -1.62 20.78 -5.50
C GLY A 302 -2.44 21.55 -4.44
N ARG A 303 -3.07 22.67 -4.81
CA ARG A 303 -3.95 23.41 -3.89
C ARG A 303 -5.30 22.72 -3.85
N ARG A 304 -5.60 21.99 -2.77
CA ARG A 304 -6.95 21.54 -2.45
C ARG A 304 -7.87 22.78 -2.37
N ASN A 305 -8.76 22.95 -3.35
CA ASN A 305 -9.87 23.93 -3.40
C ASN A 305 -9.80 25.06 -2.36
N GLY A 306 -8.79 25.93 -2.49
CA GLY A 306 -8.72 27.21 -1.77
C GLY A 306 -8.56 27.24 -0.24
N SER A 307 -8.32 26.15 0.53
CA SER A 307 -8.34 26.27 2.01
C SER A 307 -7.27 25.58 2.86
N ARG A 308 -6.43 24.66 2.36
CA ARG A 308 -5.40 24.02 3.21
C ARG A 308 -4.00 24.58 2.92
N THR A 309 -3.60 25.57 3.71
CA THR A 309 -2.17 25.91 3.86
C THR A 309 -1.54 24.80 4.71
N TYR A 310 -0.66 24.01 4.12
CA TYR A 310 0.11 23.02 4.86
C TYR A 310 1.07 23.75 5.81
N PRO A 311 1.23 23.30 7.07
CA PRO A 311 2.33 23.77 7.90
C PRO A 311 3.65 23.60 7.14
N ASP A 312 4.55 24.59 7.22
CA ASP A 312 5.90 24.51 6.62
C ASP A 312 6.72 23.32 7.17
N THR A 313 6.25 22.68 8.23
CA THR A 313 6.85 21.51 8.87
C THR A 313 6.52 20.19 8.18
N ILE A 314 5.62 20.17 7.18
CA ILE A 314 5.31 18.95 6.42
C ILE A 314 6.45 18.65 5.45
N ARG A 315 7.15 17.54 5.70
CA ARG A 315 8.38 17.17 4.99
C ARG A 315 8.41 15.68 4.61
N PRO A 316 7.55 15.22 3.69
CA PRO A 316 7.67 13.85 3.18
C PRO A 316 8.95 13.66 2.37
N ALA A 317 9.41 12.41 2.27
CA ALA A 317 10.42 12.00 1.29
C ALA A 317 9.71 11.43 0.06
N LEU A 318 9.63 12.21 -1.02
CA LEU A 318 8.86 11.86 -2.22
C LEU A 318 9.77 11.40 -3.36
N LEU A 319 9.29 10.45 -4.16
CA LEU A 319 9.90 10.09 -5.43
C LEU A 319 9.71 11.22 -6.47
N ARG A 320 10.65 11.27 -7.41
CA ARG A 320 10.55 12.12 -8.60
C ARG A 320 9.96 11.32 -9.75
N GLY A 321 9.31 12.02 -10.69
CA GLY A 321 8.90 11.42 -11.97
C GLY A 321 7.92 10.25 -11.85
N ILE A 322 7.06 10.21 -10.83
CA ILE A 322 6.08 9.11 -10.69
C ILE A 322 5.02 9.11 -11.80
N ASP A 323 4.94 10.19 -12.57
CA ASP A 323 4.12 10.36 -13.76
C ASP A 323 4.78 9.78 -15.03
N LEU A 324 6.09 9.49 -15.00
CA LEU A 324 6.85 8.93 -16.11
C LEU A 324 6.62 7.42 -16.25
N PHE A 325 6.31 6.99 -17.47
CA PHE A 325 6.10 5.59 -17.83
C PHE A 325 6.28 5.42 -19.34
N ASP A 326 6.82 4.28 -19.79
CA ASP A 326 6.85 3.90 -21.20
C ASP A 326 5.69 2.93 -21.50
N PRO A 327 4.50 3.44 -21.86
CA PRO A 327 3.33 2.58 -22.04
C PRO A 327 3.47 1.62 -23.21
N LEU A 328 4.15 2.04 -24.28
CA LEU A 328 4.27 1.23 -25.50
C LEU A 328 5.23 0.06 -25.29
N PHE A 329 6.28 0.24 -24.49
CA PHE A 329 7.13 -0.87 -24.07
C PHE A 329 6.32 -1.96 -23.34
N PHE A 330 5.46 -1.55 -22.40
CA PHE A 330 4.66 -2.48 -21.60
C PHE A 330 3.33 -2.95 -22.27
N ASN A 331 3.15 -2.70 -23.56
CA ASN A 331 1.91 -3.02 -24.30
C ASN A 331 0.65 -2.41 -23.68
N VAL A 332 0.76 -1.22 -23.10
CA VAL A 332 -0.35 -0.43 -22.52
C VAL A 332 -0.68 0.72 -23.46
N SER A 333 -1.96 1.00 -23.69
CA SER A 333 -2.34 2.18 -24.49
C SER A 333 -2.03 3.48 -23.71
N PRO A 334 -1.69 4.59 -24.38
CA PRO A 334 -1.45 5.86 -23.69
C PRO A 334 -2.63 6.33 -22.82
N ILE A 335 -3.87 6.07 -23.27
CA ILE A 335 -5.09 6.42 -22.52
C ILE A 335 -5.21 5.57 -21.24
N ASP A 336 -4.95 4.27 -21.33
CA ASP A 336 -4.98 3.39 -20.15
C ASP A 336 -3.86 3.78 -19.16
N ALA A 337 -2.69 4.15 -19.67
CA ALA A 337 -1.57 4.58 -18.84
C ALA A 337 -1.86 5.86 -18.04
N GLU A 338 -2.66 6.78 -18.59
CA GLU A 338 -3.09 8.00 -17.90
C GLU A 338 -4.05 7.72 -16.74
N ILE A 339 -4.85 6.66 -16.80
CA ILE A 339 -5.81 6.29 -15.74
C ILE A 339 -5.28 5.20 -14.80
N MET A 340 -4.14 4.59 -15.13
CA MET A 340 -3.43 3.65 -14.27
C MET A 340 -2.78 4.36 -13.08
N ASP A 341 -3.03 3.85 -11.89
CA ASP A 341 -2.33 4.26 -10.67
C ASP A 341 -0.81 4.23 -10.93
N PRO A 342 -0.10 5.36 -10.70
CA PRO A 342 1.36 5.41 -10.73
C PRO A 342 2.05 4.25 -10.00
N GLN A 343 1.44 3.68 -8.95
CA GLN A 343 1.98 2.52 -8.25
C GLN A 343 2.09 1.30 -9.18
N GLN A 344 1.09 1.05 -10.02
CA GLN A 344 1.15 -0.05 -10.99
C GLN A 344 2.24 0.19 -12.03
N ARG A 345 2.37 1.44 -12.52
CA ARG A 345 3.35 1.83 -13.55
C ARG A 345 4.79 1.77 -13.05
N VAL A 346 5.06 2.34 -11.88
CA VAL A 346 6.39 2.35 -11.27
C VAL A 346 6.80 0.93 -10.87
N PHE A 347 5.91 0.16 -10.26
CA PHE A 347 6.26 -1.20 -9.84
C PHE A 347 6.50 -2.13 -11.04
N LEU A 348 5.79 -1.96 -12.16
CA LEU A 348 6.03 -2.74 -13.37
C LEU A 348 7.44 -2.51 -13.94
N GLN A 349 7.93 -1.27 -13.93
CA GLN A 349 9.31 -0.93 -14.30
C GLN A 349 10.32 -1.54 -13.31
N VAL A 350 10.07 -1.40 -12.01
CA VAL A 350 10.94 -1.98 -10.96
C VAL A 350 11.02 -3.51 -11.07
N ALA A 351 9.89 -4.17 -11.30
CA ALA A 351 9.83 -5.61 -11.49
C ALA A 351 10.66 -6.06 -12.69
N PHE A 352 10.52 -5.36 -13.82
CA PHE A 352 11.29 -5.63 -15.03
C PHE A 352 12.80 -5.49 -14.77
N HIS A 353 13.23 -4.37 -14.19
CA HIS A 353 14.65 -4.15 -13.85
C HIS A 353 15.19 -5.15 -12.82
N ALA A 354 14.36 -5.66 -11.89
CA ALA A 354 14.80 -6.68 -10.94
C ALA A 354 15.11 -8.01 -11.65
N PHE A 355 14.31 -8.39 -12.64
CA PHE A 355 14.59 -9.57 -13.49
C PHE A 355 15.81 -9.34 -14.39
N GLU A 356 15.96 -8.16 -14.99
CA GLU A 356 17.17 -7.82 -15.75
C GLU A 356 18.43 -7.90 -14.89
N HIS A 357 18.38 -7.37 -13.66
CA HIS A 357 19.49 -7.45 -12.71
C HIS A 357 19.80 -8.90 -12.30
N ALA A 358 18.80 -9.80 -12.31
CA ALA A 358 19.00 -11.24 -12.11
C ALA A 358 19.58 -11.96 -13.35
N GLY A 359 19.74 -11.27 -14.49
CA GLY A 359 20.18 -11.88 -15.74
C GLY A 359 19.09 -12.70 -16.44
N LEU A 360 17.81 -12.47 -16.11
CA LEU A 360 16.67 -13.20 -16.66
C LEU A 360 16.03 -12.38 -17.77
N SER A 361 15.83 -13.00 -18.93
CA SER A 361 15.17 -12.42 -20.10
C SER A 361 13.69 -12.78 -20.09
N GLU A 362 12.89 -12.15 -20.94
CA GLU A 362 11.49 -12.54 -21.15
C GLU A 362 11.38 -14.02 -21.57
N ASP A 363 12.24 -14.49 -22.49
CA ASP A 363 12.30 -15.91 -22.90
C ASP A 363 12.64 -16.86 -21.74
N HIS A 364 13.45 -16.41 -20.78
CA HIS A 364 13.76 -17.19 -19.58
C HIS A 364 12.59 -17.27 -18.59
N LEU A 365 11.56 -16.44 -18.74
CA LEU A 365 10.42 -16.31 -17.81
C LEU A 365 9.10 -16.79 -18.41
N ASP A 366 8.95 -16.74 -19.73
CA ASP A 366 7.71 -17.02 -20.44
C ASP A 366 7.10 -18.38 -20.06
N GLY A 367 5.86 -18.34 -19.54
CA GLY A 367 5.09 -19.53 -19.17
C GLY A 367 5.57 -20.28 -17.92
N ARG A 368 6.61 -19.78 -17.23
CA ARG A 368 7.22 -20.44 -16.06
C ARG A 368 6.42 -20.24 -14.78
N ARG A 369 6.66 -21.12 -13.79
CA ARG A 369 6.03 -21.02 -12.45
C ARG A 369 6.78 -20.01 -11.58
N VAL A 370 6.74 -18.76 -12.02
CA VAL A 370 7.26 -17.61 -11.29
C VAL A 370 6.12 -16.98 -10.52
N GLY A 371 6.25 -16.86 -9.20
CA GLY A 371 5.26 -16.16 -8.39
C GLY A 371 5.62 -14.68 -8.18
N VAL A 372 4.62 -13.85 -7.95
CA VAL A 372 4.73 -12.41 -7.73
C VAL A 372 3.99 -12.02 -6.45
N TRP A 373 4.71 -11.52 -5.46
CA TRP A 373 4.16 -11.02 -4.19
C TRP A 373 4.55 -9.57 -3.97
N VAL A 374 3.57 -8.70 -3.76
CA VAL A 374 3.83 -7.27 -3.63
C VAL A 374 3.12 -6.70 -2.43
N GLY A 375 3.90 -6.14 -1.51
CA GLY A 375 3.38 -5.30 -0.45
C GLY A 375 2.84 -4.01 -1.04
N ALA A 376 1.51 -3.92 -1.14
CA ALA A 376 0.82 -2.81 -1.78
C ALA A 376 -0.60 -2.68 -1.23
N GLY A 377 -1.18 -1.51 -1.39
CA GLY A 377 -2.56 -1.23 -1.02
C GLY A 377 -3.08 -0.05 -1.81
N MET A 378 -4.35 0.25 -1.59
CA MET A 378 -5.07 1.18 -2.45
C MET A 378 -4.40 2.56 -2.44
N GLY A 379 -4.09 3.08 -3.63
CA GLY A 379 -3.56 4.42 -3.82
C GLY A 379 -4.65 5.49 -3.71
N ASP A 380 -4.23 6.75 -3.68
CA ASP A 380 -5.13 7.91 -3.72
C ASP A 380 -5.25 8.50 -5.13
N TYR A 381 -4.86 7.73 -6.16
CA TYR A 381 -4.98 8.15 -7.54
C TYR A 381 -6.43 8.13 -8.04
N GLN A 382 -7.24 7.18 -7.60
CA GLN A 382 -8.65 7.13 -7.94
C GLN A 382 -9.40 8.41 -7.50
N ASP A 383 -9.05 8.97 -6.34
CA ASP A 383 -9.63 10.23 -5.85
C ASP A 383 -9.28 11.42 -6.76
N ARG A 384 -8.10 11.40 -7.37
CA ARG A 384 -7.67 12.41 -8.37
C ARG A 384 -8.46 12.25 -9.67
N LEU A 385 -8.65 11.02 -10.13
CA LEU A 385 -9.39 10.72 -11.36
C LEU A 385 -10.87 11.08 -11.23
N ALA A 386 -11.47 10.84 -10.06
CA ALA A 386 -12.86 11.20 -9.76
C ALA A 386 -13.12 12.72 -9.89
N GLN A 387 -12.11 13.57 -9.63
CA GLN A 387 -12.22 15.02 -9.80
C GLN A 387 -12.21 15.46 -11.27
N GLY A 388 -11.77 14.60 -12.19
CA GLY A 388 -11.58 14.91 -13.61
C GLY A 388 -12.74 14.58 -14.55
N ASN A 389 -13.86 14.03 -14.05
CA ASN A 389 -15.00 13.54 -14.87
C ASN A 389 -14.56 12.60 -16.02
N ILE A 390 -13.79 11.56 -15.69
CA ILE A 390 -13.26 10.62 -16.69
C ILE A 390 -14.35 9.64 -17.18
N PRO A 391 -14.58 9.48 -18.50
CA PRO A 391 -15.67 8.64 -19.04
C PRO A 391 -15.53 7.13 -18.79
N ASN A 392 -14.31 6.60 -18.65
CA ASN A 392 -14.03 5.15 -18.72
C ASN A 392 -13.94 4.49 -17.33
N GLN A 393 -15.06 4.45 -16.60
CA GLN A 393 -15.12 3.99 -15.20
C GLN A 393 -14.63 2.54 -14.99
N SER A 394 -14.85 1.65 -15.97
CA SER A 394 -14.39 0.26 -15.91
C SER A 394 -12.87 0.12 -15.99
N GLN A 395 -12.23 0.89 -16.87
CA GLN A 395 -10.78 0.92 -16.99
C GLN A 395 -10.14 1.62 -15.77
N VAL A 396 -10.80 2.63 -15.20
CA VAL A 396 -10.38 3.28 -13.94
C VAL A 396 -10.34 2.25 -12.81
N PHE A 397 -11.35 1.37 -12.70
CA PHE A 397 -11.36 0.30 -11.70
C PHE A 397 -10.13 -0.62 -11.85
N ALA A 398 -9.89 -1.17 -13.04
CA ALA A 398 -8.75 -2.06 -13.28
C ALA A 398 -7.40 -1.32 -13.08
N GLY A 399 -7.33 -0.06 -13.49
CA GLY A 399 -6.15 0.80 -13.37
C GLY A 399 -5.77 1.14 -11.92
N ASN A 400 -6.66 0.95 -10.94
CA ASN A 400 -6.43 1.36 -9.56
C ASN A 400 -6.61 0.23 -8.53
N ALA A 401 -7.08 -0.95 -8.95
CA ALA A 401 -7.20 -2.11 -8.07
C ALA A 401 -5.82 -2.65 -7.63
N SER A 402 -5.63 -2.86 -6.32
CA SER A 402 -4.36 -3.36 -5.76
C SER A 402 -3.97 -4.74 -6.30
N SER A 403 -4.95 -5.63 -6.53
CA SER A 403 -4.73 -6.98 -7.07
C SER A 403 -4.19 -6.97 -8.50
N ILE A 404 -4.47 -5.91 -9.27
CA ILE A 404 -3.98 -5.76 -10.64
C ILE A 404 -2.50 -5.41 -10.67
N LEU A 405 -1.96 -4.80 -9.62
CA LEU A 405 -0.55 -4.41 -9.54
C LEU A 405 0.43 -5.60 -9.76
N PRO A 406 0.39 -6.69 -8.97
CA PRO A 406 1.20 -7.89 -9.24
C PRO A 406 0.73 -8.63 -10.49
N ALA A 407 -0.57 -8.57 -10.81
CA ALA A 407 -1.12 -9.27 -11.96
C ALA A 407 -0.62 -8.70 -13.29
N ARG A 408 -0.34 -7.39 -13.37
CA ARG A 408 0.25 -6.78 -14.58
C ARG A 408 1.66 -7.27 -14.85
N VAL A 409 2.47 -7.46 -13.81
CA VAL A 409 3.80 -8.08 -13.96
C VAL A 409 3.66 -9.50 -14.50
N SER A 410 2.78 -10.28 -13.88
CA SER A 410 2.51 -11.66 -14.28
C SER A 410 1.97 -11.75 -15.71
N TYR A 411 1.06 -10.84 -16.08
CA TYR A 411 0.47 -10.77 -17.40
C TYR A 411 1.49 -10.38 -18.47
N TYR A 412 2.27 -9.32 -18.22
CA TYR A 412 3.25 -8.81 -19.20
C TYR A 412 4.34 -9.85 -19.50
N LEU A 413 4.86 -10.54 -18.48
CA LEU A 413 5.93 -11.55 -18.62
C LEU A 413 5.40 -12.98 -18.75
N ASN A 414 4.09 -13.17 -18.88
CA ASN A 414 3.41 -14.47 -18.96
C ASN A 414 3.78 -15.47 -17.84
N LEU A 415 3.90 -14.97 -16.60
CA LEU A 415 4.22 -15.77 -15.43
C LEU A 415 3.00 -16.58 -14.96
N ARG A 416 3.22 -17.85 -14.60
CA ARG A 416 2.16 -18.82 -14.27
C ARG A 416 2.15 -19.24 -12.80
N GLY A 417 2.87 -18.55 -11.93
CA GLY A 417 2.81 -18.75 -10.48
C GLY A 417 1.73 -17.90 -9.80
N PRO A 418 1.64 -17.94 -8.46
CA PRO A 418 0.75 -17.08 -7.68
C PRO A 418 1.06 -15.60 -7.90
N SER A 419 0.04 -14.74 -7.92
CA SER A 419 0.18 -13.28 -8.09
C SER A 419 -0.67 -12.56 -7.04
N GLN A 420 -0.03 -11.96 -6.03
CA GLN A 420 -0.70 -11.50 -4.82
C GLN A 420 -0.27 -10.10 -4.40
N ALA A 421 -1.26 -9.26 -4.10
CA ALA A 421 -1.07 -7.99 -3.41
C ALA A 421 -1.35 -8.20 -1.93
N ILE A 422 -0.41 -7.77 -1.08
CA ILE A 422 -0.45 -8.01 0.37
C ILE A 422 -0.53 -6.66 1.08
N ASP A 423 -1.55 -6.53 1.93
CA ASP A 423 -1.71 -5.39 2.84
C ASP A 423 -1.71 -5.86 4.30
N THR A 424 -0.55 -5.75 4.93
CA THR A 424 -0.37 -5.85 6.38
C THR A 424 0.18 -4.52 6.94
N ALA A 425 -0.22 -3.41 6.31
CA ALA A 425 0.28 -2.06 6.58
C ALA A 425 1.81 -1.92 6.40
N CYS A 426 2.53 -1.56 7.47
CA CYS A 426 3.96 -1.24 7.40
C CYS A 426 4.85 -2.46 7.21
N SER A 427 4.34 -3.67 7.48
CA SER A 427 5.05 -4.94 7.31
C SER A 427 4.85 -5.58 5.94
N SER A 428 3.98 -5.01 5.07
CA SER A 428 3.50 -5.66 3.84
C SER A 428 4.60 -6.24 2.95
N SER A 429 5.65 -5.46 2.62
CA SER A 429 6.73 -5.97 1.76
C SER A 429 7.56 -7.07 2.40
N LEU A 430 7.78 -7.04 3.72
CA LEU A 430 8.54 -8.10 4.39
C LEU A 430 7.70 -9.38 4.51
N VAL A 431 6.39 -9.25 4.71
CA VAL A 431 5.43 -10.37 4.63
C VAL A 431 5.37 -10.93 3.20
N ALA A 432 5.36 -10.08 2.17
CA ALA A 432 5.41 -10.52 0.78
C ALA A 432 6.67 -11.33 0.46
N ILE A 433 7.83 -10.92 0.99
CA ILE A 433 9.08 -11.67 0.85
C ILE A 433 9.02 -12.97 1.66
N HIS A 434 8.43 -12.96 2.86
CA HIS A 434 8.19 -14.17 3.65
C HIS A 434 7.36 -15.20 2.87
N ASP A 435 6.21 -14.81 2.34
CA ASP A 435 5.32 -15.70 1.59
C ASP A 435 5.99 -16.25 0.33
N ALA A 436 6.76 -15.42 -0.38
CA ALA A 436 7.57 -15.85 -1.51
C ALA A 436 8.64 -16.89 -1.11
N CYS A 437 9.32 -16.69 0.04
CA CYS A 437 10.28 -17.66 0.58
C CYS A 437 9.60 -19.00 0.91
N GLN A 438 8.40 -18.94 1.50
CA GLN A 438 7.64 -20.14 1.82
C GLN A 438 7.22 -20.91 0.56
N ALA A 439 6.70 -20.21 -0.47
CA ALA A 439 6.33 -20.83 -1.74
C ALA A 439 7.53 -21.50 -2.44
N LEU A 440 8.71 -20.89 -2.40
CA LEU A 440 9.95 -21.48 -2.94
C LEU A 440 10.38 -22.73 -2.18
N ARG A 441 10.28 -22.72 -0.84
CA ARG A 441 10.62 -23.85 0.04
C ARG A 441 9.70 -25.04 -0.17
N TYR A 442 8.39 -24.80 -0.33
CA TYR A 442 7.42 -25.85 -0.61
C TYR A 442 7.45 -26.33 -2.06
N GLY A 443 8.12 -25.59 -2.96
CA GLY A 443 8.23 -25.94 -4.37
C GLY A 443 7.01 -25.56 -5.21
N ASP A 444 6.12 -24.71 -4.68
CA ASP A 444 4.97 -24.16 -5.42
C ASP A 444 5.44 -23.33 -6.63
N VAL A 445 6.58 -22.66 -6.47
CA VAL A 445 7.26 -21.88 -7.50
C VAL A 445 8.73 -22.25 -7.60
N GLU A 446 9.32 -22.03 -8.77
CA GLU A 446 10.75 -22.22 -9.02
C GLU A 446 11.55 -20.91 -8.90
N LEU A 447 10.85 -19.78 -9.00
CA LEU A 447 11.39 -18.43 -8.94
C LEU A 447 10.31 -17.52 -8.34
N ALA A 448 10.69 -16.49 -7.60
CA ALA A 448 9.73 -15.53 -7.08
C ALA A 448 10.22 -14.09 -7.25
N LEU A 449 9.32 -13.20 -7.62
CA LEU A 449 9.48 -11.76 -7.46
C LEU A 449 8.75 -11.35 -6.18
N ALA A 450 9.45 -10.71 -5.26
CA ALA A 450 8.86 -10.18 -4.05
C ALA A 450 9.28 -8.72 -3.84
N GLY A 451 8.36 -7.86 -3.44
CA GLY A 451 8.67 -6.45 -3.27
C GLY A 451 7.58 -5.66 -2.56
N GLY A 452 7.64 -4.34 -2.71
CA GLY A 452 6.57 -3.47 -2.26
C GLY A 452 6.70 -2.06 -2.79
N ILE A 453 5.58 -1.35 -2.74
CA ILE A 453 5.47 0.01 -3.24
C ILE A 453 4.49 0.82 -2.40
N ARG A 454 4.84 2.09 -2.19
CA ARG A 454 3.88 3.12 -1.80
C ARG A 454 4.20 4.44 -2.46
N LEU A 455 3.18 5.04 -3.06
CA LEU A 455 3.18 6.43 -3.51
C LEU A 455 2.09 7.23 -2.80
N MET A 456 2.28 8.54 -2.70
CA MET A 456 1.39 9.56 -2.16
C MET A 456 1.10 10.58 -3.27
N VAL A 457 0.12 10.28 -4.14
CA VAL A 457 -0.26 11.20 -5.22
C VAL A 457 -1.00 12.42 -4.67
N GLY A 458 -1.80 12.23 -3.62
CA GLY A 458 -2.40 13.26 -2.79
C GLY A 458 -1.78 13.34 -1.41
N ASP A 459 -2.35 14.22 -0.58
CA ASP A 459 -1.92 14.44 0.81
C ASP A 459 -2.65 13.53 1.82
N SER A 460 -3.60 12.71 1.37
CA SER A 460 -4.57 12.00 2.22
C SER A 460 -3.89 11.16 3.30
N LEU A 461 -2.99 10.26 2.91
CA LEU A 461 -2.26 9.40 3.83
C LEU A 461 -1.44 10.22 4.85
N TYR A 462 -0.75 11.26 4.41
CA TYR A 462 0.06 12.10 5.29
C TYR A 462 -0.82 12.79 6.34
N MET A 463 -1.96 13.33 5.92
CA MET A 463 -2.92 13.98 6.83
C MET A 463 -3.52 12.99 7.83
N GLN A 464 -3.88 11.78 7.39
CA GLN A 464 -4.40 10.74 8.28
C GLN A 464 -3.40 10.36 9.37
N VAL A 465 -2.10 10.27 9.03
CA VAL A 465 -1.03 9.97 10.00
C VAL A 465 -0.84 11.11 11.01
N LEU A 466 -0.96 12.37 10.58
CA LEU A 466 -0.94 13.53 11.48
C LEU A 466 -2.18 13.55 12.39
N ASP A 467 -3.37 13.38 11.83
CA ASP A 467 -4.65 13.42 12.55
C ASP A 467 -4.74 12.28 13.58
N ALA A 468 -4.12 11.13 13.29
CA ALA A 468 -3.98 10.00 14.22
C ALA A 468 -2.92 10.23 15.34
N GLY A 469 -2.20 11.36 15.32
CA GLY A 469 -1.16 11.67 16.31
C GLY A 469 0.12 10.82 16.17
N MET A 470 0.29 10.13 15.03
CA MET A 470 1.46 9.29 14.76
C MET A 470 2.57 10.05 14.01
N GLY A 471 2.21 11.10 13.28
CA GLY A 471 3.16 11.87 12.48
C GLY A 471 4.09 12.77 13.29
N SER A 472 5.34 12.89 12.86
CA SER A 472 6.33 13.81 13.43
C SER A 472 5.93 15.26 13.13
N PRO A 473 5.72 16.11 14.14
CA PRO A 473 5.46 17.53 13.92
C PRO A 473 6.60 18.28 13.22
N THR A 474 7.83 17.75 13.31
CA THR A 474 9.02 18.31 12.68
C THR A 474 9.35 17.70 11.31
N GLY A 475 8.61 16.67 10.90
CA GLY A 475 8.73 16.05 9.58
C GLY A 475 9.97 15.20 9.38
N GLU A 476 10.57 14.67 10.45
CA GLU A 476 11.74 13.79 10.36
C GLU A 476 11.55 12.54 11.22
N CYS A 477 12.00 11.38 10.72
CA CYS A 477 12.18 10.20 11.55
C CYS A 477 13.52 10.30 12.30
N ARG A 478 13.48 10.13 13.62
CA ARG A 478 14.65 10.16 14.51
C ARG A 478 14.71 8.91 15.38
N ALA A 479 14.85 7.74 14.75
CA ALA A 479 14.90 6.46 15.45
C ALA A 479 15.91 6.51 16.62
N PHE A 480 15.45 6.09 17.80
CA PHE A 480 16.21 5.95 19.06
C PHE A 480 16.70 7.26 19.70
N ASP A 481 16.51 8.40 19.05
CA ASP A 481 16.98 9.70 19.54
C ASP A 481 16.07 10.27 20.66
N ALA A 482 16.63 11.07 21.56
CA ALA A 482 15.88 11.77 22.60
C ALA A 482 14.82 12.73 22.05
N ARG A 483 14.96 13.18 20.79
CA ARG A 483 14.06 14.09 20.07
C ARG A 483 13.06 13.36 19.16
N ALA A 484 12.95 12.04 19.29
CA ALA A 484 11.95 11.22 18.61
C ALA A 484 10.52 11.70 18.93
N ASP A 485 9.81 12.23 17.94
CA ASP A 485 8.52 12.90 18.08
C ASP A 485 7.42 12.36 17.13
N GLY A 486 7.72 11.32 16.34
CA GLY A 486 6.75 10.68 15.45
C GLY A 486 7.34 10.24 14.11
N ILE A 487 6.44 9.97 13.16
CA ILE A 487 6.77 9.40 11.85
C ILE A 487 6.76 10.49 10.77
N ALA A 488 7.83 10.57 9.97
CA ALA A 488 7.82 11.26 8.69
C ALA A 488 7.53 10.26 7.57
N MET A 489 6.67 10.60 6.62
CA MET A 489 6.28 9.67 5.55
C MET A 489 7.27 9.69 4.38
N GLY A 490 7.44 8.53 3.75
CA GLY A 490 8.26 8.35 2.55
C GLY A 490 7.52 7.61 1.45
N GLU A 491 7.97 7.75 0.22
CA GLU A 491 7.61 6.93 -0.93
C GLU A 491 8.78 6.03 -1.31
N ALA A 492 8.51 4.83 -1.81
CA ALA A 492 9.52 3.96 -2.43
C ALA A 492 8.83 2.86 -3.24
N ALA A 493 9.58 2.29 -4.18
CA ALA A 493 9.21 1.05 -4.87
C ALA A 493 10.46 0.19 -5.03
N ALA A 494 10.42 -1.06 -4.61
CA ALA A 494 11.54 -1.97 -4.77
C ALA A 494 11.08 -3.42 -4.87
N ALA A 495 11.90 -4.26 -5.52
CA ALA A 495 11.66 -5.69 -5.65
C ALA A 495 12.97 -6.47 -5.63
N VAL A 496 12.88 -7.73 -5.22
CA VAL A 496 13.94 -8.74 -5.26
C VAL A 496 13.47 -9.97 -6.01
N VAL A 497 14.41 -10.62 -6.71
CA VAL A 497 14.21 -11.92 -7.36
C VAL A 497 14.82 -12.99 -6.46
N LEU A 498 14.02 -13.98 -6.12
CA LEU A 498 14.32 -15.02 -5.15
C LEU A 498 14.33 -16.39 -5.81
N LYS A 499 15.28 -17.23 -5.41
CA LYS A 499 15.39 -18.62 -5.83
C LYS A 499 15.85 -19.47 -4.64
N ARG A 500 15.54 -20.77 -4.61
CA ARG A 500 16.17 -21.66 -3.61
C ARG A 500 17.69 -21.56 -3.73
N HIS A 501 18.40 -21.47 -2.62
CA HIS A 501 19.85 -21.26 -2.61
C HIS A 501 20.61 -22.36 -3.36
N ALA A 502 20.19 -23.62 -3.20
CA ALA A 502 20.77 -24.75 -3.94
C ALA A 502 20.59 -24.62 -5.46
N ASP A 503 19.42 -24.19 -5.92
CA ASP A 503 19.13 -24.00 -7.34
C ASP A 503 19.92 -22.81 -7.90
N ALA A 504 20.06 -21.72 -7.13
CA ALA A 504 20.85 -20.57 -7.53
C ALA A 504 22.34 -20.92 -7.74
N ILE A 505 22.90 -21.76 -6.87
CA ILE A 505 24.26 -22.30 -7.04
C ILE A 505 24.34 -23.19 -8.28
N ALA A 506 23.35 -24.08 -8.48
CA ALA A 506 23.34 -25.01 -9.61
C ALA A 506 23.24 -24.29 -10.96
N ASP A 507 22.46 -23.21 -11.02
CA ASP A 507 22.27 -22.38 -12.22
C ASP A 507 23.42 -21.38 -12.44
N GLY A 508 24.32 -21.22 -11.46
CA GLY A 508 25.43 -20.27 -11.53
C GLY A 508 24.98 -18.81 -11.41
N ASP A 509 23.87 -18.56 -10.72
CA ASP A 509 23.35 -17.21 -10.51
C ASP A 509 24.29 -16.38 -9.65
N ARG A 510 24.28 -15.06 -9.86
CA ARG A 510 24.88 -14.12 -8.89
C ARG A 510 24.01 -14.11 -7.64
N ILE A 511 24.60 -14.38 -6.48
CA ILE A 511 23.90 -14.35 -5.18
C ILE A 511 24.28 -13.07 -4.44
N LEU A 512 23.31 -12.18 -4.23
CA LEU A 512 23.48 -10.89 -3.53
C LEU A 512 23.48 -11.07 -2.01
N GLY A 513 22.80 -12.10 -1.53
CA GLY A 513 22.67 -12.49 -0.14
C GLY A 513 21.76 -13.70 0.01
N VAL A 514 21.76 -14.30 1.20
CA VAL A 514 21.01 -15.52 1.49
C VAL A 514 20.09 -15.28 2.67
N ILE A 515 18.78 -15.38 2.46
CA ILE A 515 17.75 -15.34 3.50
C ILE A 515 17.79 -16.69 4.22
N LEU A 516 18.27 -16.68 5.47
CA LEU A 516 18.35 -17.88 6.32
C LEU A 516 16.96 -18.26 6.86
N GLY A 517 16.19 -17.26 7.25
CA GLY A 517 14.94 -17.46 7.96
C GLY A 517 14.09 -16.20 7.99
N SER A 518 12.78 -16.40 8.03
CA SER A 518 11.80 -15.34 8.27
C SER A 518 10.57 -15.89 8.98
N GLY A 519 9.85 -15.01 9.67
CA GLY A 519 8.62 -15.33 10.38
C GLY A 519 7.67 -14.16 10.41
N VAL A 520 6.39 -14.47 10.65
CA VAL A 520 5.30 -13.51 10.80
C VAL A 520 4.46 -13.90 12.01
N ASN A 521 4.08 -12.92 12.83
CA ASN A 521 3.09 -13.14 13.90
C ASN A 521 2.17 -11.92 14.07
N GLN A 522 1.37 -11.95 15.14
CA GLN A 522 0.38 -10.93 15.47
C GLN A 522 0.52 -10.49 16.92
N ASP A 523 0.37 -9.19 17.16
CA ASP A 523 0.42 -8.58 18.50
C ASP A 523 -0.69 -9.09 19.44
N GLY A 524 -1.80 -9.55 18.87
CA GLY A 524 -2.97 -10.00 19.62
C GLY A 524 -3.69 -8.84 20.30
N ARG A 525 -4.11 -9.02 21.56
CA ARG A 525 -4.80 -7.98 22.32
C ARG A 525 -3.80 -7.10 23.08
N THR A 526 -3.70 -5.84 22.69
CA THR A 526 -2.88 -4.81 23.33
C THR A 526 -3.76 -3.65 23.84
N ASN A 527 -3.15 -2.53 24.28
CA ASN A 527 -3.86 -1.35 24.83
C ASN A 527 -4.56 -0.48 23.76
N GLY A 528 -4.90 -1.06 22.62
CA GLY A 528 -5.48 -0.41 21.45
C GLY A 528 -5.03 -1.14 20.19
N ILE A 529 -5.85 -1.16 19.14
CA ILE A 529 -5.55 -1.96 17.94
C ILE A 529 -4.23 -1.58 17.25
N THR A 530 -3.74 -0.35 17.50
CA THR A 530 -2.49 0.18 16.95
C THR A 530 -1.31 0.17 17.92
N ALA A 531 -1.52 -0.31 19.16
CA ALA A 531 -0.46 -0.35 20.17
C ALA A 531 0.41 -1.60 19.97
N PRO A 532 1.75 -1.46 19.85
CA PRO A 532 2.65 -2.59 19.61
C PRO A 532 2.81 -3.49 20.83
N SER A 533 3.21 -4.76 20.62
CA SER A 533 3.44 -5.75 21.67
C SER A 533 4.92 -6.14 21.83
N PRO A 534 5.62 -5.71 22.90
CA PRO A 534 7.02 -6.11 23.14
C PRO A 534 7.19 -7.63 23.30
N SER A 535 6.18 -8.33 23.83
CA SER A 535 6.23 -9.78 23.95
C SER A 535 6.10 -10.48 22.61
N ALA A 536 5.19 -10.03 21.75
CA ALA A 536 4.99 -10.63 20.43
C ALA A 536 6.23 -10.42 19.54
N GLN A 537 6.86 -9.24 19.58
CA GLN A 537 8.10 -8.98 18.87
C GLN A 537 9.24 -9.90 19.33
N ALA A 538 9.47 -10.01 20.65
CA ALA A 538 10.51 -10.90 21.18
C ALA A 538 10.22 -12.39 20.90
N GLU A 539 8.95 -12.81 20.96
CA GLU A 539 8.53 -14.17 20.62
C GLU A 539 8.78 -14.48 19.14
N LEU A 540 8.48 -13.53 18.24
CA LEU A 540 8.75 -13.66 16.82
C LEU A 540 10.25 -13.86 16.54
N GLU A 541 11.09 -13.00 17.12
CA GLU A 541 12.55 -13.08 16.95
C GLU A 541 13.09 -14.43 17.44
N LEU A 542 12.71 -14.85 18.65
CA LEU A 542 13.10 -16.14 19.21
C LEU A 542 12.59 -17.33 18.38
N GLU A 543 11.37 -17.25 17.84
CA GLU A 543 10.80 -18.26 16.97
C GLU A 543 11.60 -18.39 15.68
N VAL A 544 11.94 -17.27 15.02
CA VAL A 544 12.77 -17.27 13.81
C VAL A 544 14.13 -17.89 14.11
N TYR A 545 14.80 -17.45 15.18
CA TYR A 545 16.12 -17.97 15.54
C TYR A 545 16.08 -19.47 15.85
N SER A 546 15.09 -19.93 16.60
CA SER A 546 14.93 -21.34 16.93
C SER A 546 14.51 -22.19 15.73
N ARG A 547 13.64 -21.69 14.85
CA ARG A 547 13.10 -22.45 13.71
C ARG A 547 14.17 -22.71 12.65
N TYR A 548 15.05 -21.73 12.42
CA TYR A 548 16.07 -21.79 11.37
C TYR A 548 17.48 -22.04 11.91
N ASP A 549 17.61 -22.41 13.18
CA ASP A 549 18.89 -22.73 13.82
C ASP A 549 19.92 -21.58 13.69
N ILE A 550 19.46 -20.36 13.97
CA ILE A 550 20.26 -19.14 13.88
C ILE A 550 20.72 -18.76 15.29
N ASP A 551 22.03 -18.62 15.48
CA ASP A 551 22.57 -18.03 16.71
C ASP A 551 22.53 -16.50 16.61
N ALA A 552 21.80 -15.85 17.51
CA ALA A 552 21.71 -14.39 17.54
C ALA A 552 23.07 -13.71 17.78
N ARG A 553 24.08 -14.44 18.29
CA ARG A 553 25.47 -13.95 18.39
C ARG A 553 26.09 -13.66 17.02
N ASP A 554 25.67 -14.33 15.96
CA ASP A 554 26.21 -14.11 14.62
C ASP A 554 25.63 -12.85 13.95
N ILE A 555 24.49 -12.36 14.45
CA ILE A 555 23.81 -11.17 13.92
C ILE A 555 24.56 -9.92 14.37
N THR A 556 25.29 -9.31 13.45
CA THR A 556 26.17 -8.15 13.72
C THR A 556 25.63 -6.83 13.16
N LEU A 557 24.52 -6.87 12.42
CA LEU A 557 23.73 -5.71 12.02
C LEU A 557 22.26 -6.00 12.23
N LEU A 558 21.54 -5.04 12.80
CA LEU A 558 20.12 -5.08 13.01
C LEU A 558 19.50 -3.82 12.41
N GLU A 559 18.75 -4.03 11.33
CA GLU A 559 17.94 -3.02 10.67
C GLU A 559 16.53 -3.06 11.28
N ALA A 560 16.32 -2.22 12.29
CA ALA A 560 15.09 -2.17 13.05
C ALA A 560 13.93 -1.57 12.24
N HIS A 561 12.72 -1.78 12.74
CA HIS A 561 11.55 -1.04 12.32
C HIS A 561 11.73 0.46 12.66
N GLY A 562 12.23 0.81 13.85
CA GLY A 562 12.80 2.12 14.20
C GLY A 562 12.09 3.32 13.58
N THR A 563 10.86 3.60 14.04
CA THR A 563 9.99 4.63 13.45
C THR A 563 10.26 6.03 13.98
N GLY A 564 11.09 6.19 15.01
CA GLY A 564 11.31 7.49 15.64
C GLY A 564 10.16 7.90 16.54
N THR A 565 9.44 6.92 17.11
CA THR A 565 8.32 7.17 18.02
C THR A 565 8.76 7.01 19.47
N ALA A 566 8.31 7.91 20.34
CA ALA A 566 8.68 7.93 21.76
C ALA A 566 8.22 6.69 22.56
N LEU A 567 7.34 5.86 21.98
CA LEU A 567 6.81 4.62 22.55
C LEU A 567 7.32 3.38 21.80
N GLY A 568 7.33 3.39 20.47
CA GLY A 568 7.68 2.23 19.65
C GLY A 568 9.15 1.86 19.76
N ASP A 569 10.05 2.85 19.68
CA ASP A 569 11.49 2.58 19.68
C ASP A 569 11.96 1.90 20.99
N PRO A 570 11.53 2.33 22.21
CA PRO A 570 11.86 1.59 23.43
C PRO A 570 11.24 0.19 23.54
N ILE A 571 10.07 -0.02 22.93
CA ILE A 571 9.40 -1.34 22.91
C ILE A 571 10.21 -2.32 22.05
N GLU A 572 10.62 -1.87 20.86
CA GLU A 572 11.40 -2.67 19.92
C GLU A 572 12.77 -3.03 20.50
N VAL A 573 13.54 -2.05 21.01
CA VAL A 573 14.87 -2.33 21.57
C VAL A 573 14.79 -3.28 22.76
N ARG A 574 13.74 -3.17 23.60
CA ARG A 574 13.54 -4.11 24.73
C ARG A 574 13.22 -5.52 24.24
N ALA A 575 12.42 -5.66 23.19
CA ALA A 575 12.11 -6.97 22.60
C ALA A 575 13.38 -7.65 22.10
N LEU A 576 14.20 -6.91 21.35
CA LEU A 576 15.49 -7.34 20.83
C LEU A 576 16.46 -7.76 21.93
N GLN A 577 16.61 -6.93 22.97
CA GLN A 577 17.45 -7.27 24.13
C GLN A 577 16.98 -8.56 24.81
N LYS A 578 15.67 -8.74 24.97
CA LYS A 578 15.10 -9.96 25.53
C LYS A 578 15.44 -11.17 24.67
N ALA A 579 15.27 -11.08 23.35
CA ALA A 579 15.58 -12.18 22.43
C ALA A 579 17.08 -12.53 22.43
N PHE A 580 17.96 -11.54 22.23
CA PHE A 580 19.41 -11.76 22.15
C PHE A 580 20.01 -12.26 23.47
N SER A 581 19.50 -11.82 24.62
CA SER A 581 19.97 -12.27 25.94
C SER A 581 19.82 -13.79 26.18
N ARG A 582 19.01 -14.47 25.36
CA ARG A 582 18.84 -15.93 25.42
C ARG A 582 20.01 -16.69 24.79
N TYR A 583 20.75 -16.05 23.88
CA TYR A 583 21.81 -16.62 23.06
C TYR A 583 23.19 -16.12 23.49
N THR A 584 23.33 -14.84 23.85
CA THR A 584 24.63 -14.25 24.15
C THR A 584 24.58 -13.26 25.32
N ARG A 585 25.75 -13.05 25.93
CA ARG A 585 26.04 -12.01 26.92
C ARG A 585 27.09 -11.02 26.42
N ASP A 586 27.53 -11.17 25.17
CA ASP A 586 28.45 -10.23 24.55
C ASP A 586 27.76 -8.87 24.37
N GLU A 587 28.53 -7.81 24.51
CA GLU A 587 28.03 -6.44 24.52
C GLU A 587 28.59 -5.67 23.32
N SER A 588 27.84 -4.67 22.85
CA SER A 588 28.30 -3.66 21.87
C SER A 588 28.95 -4.22 20.59
N PHE A 589 28.46 -5.35 20.08
CA PHE A 589 28.97 -5.98 18.85
C PHE A 589 28.02 -5.85 17.65
N CYS A 590 26.72 -5.64 17.89
CA CYS A 590 25.70 -5.57 16.87
C CYS A 590 25.31 -4.11 16.58
N HIS A 591 25.43 -3.69 15.32
CA HIS A 591 25.02 -2.36 14.89
C HIS A 591 23.49 -2.27 14.83
N LEU A 592 22.90 -1.27 15.49
CA LEU A 592 21.47 -0.97 15.43
C LEU A 592 21.23 0.25 14.56
N GLY A 593 20.36 0.12 13.55
CA GLY A 593 20.02 1.23 12.65
C GLY A 593 18.58 1.17 12.14
N SER A 594 18.18 2.22 11.43
CA SER A 594 16.90 2.30 10.69
C SER A 594 17.08 3.18 9.46
N VAL A 595 16.67 2.67 8.30
CA VAL A 595 16.69 3.41 7.02
C VAL A 595 15.69 4.56 6.98
N LYS A 596 14.69 4.56 7.88
CA LYS A 596 13.63 5.58 7.92
C LYS A 596 14.16 6.96 8.25
N ASN A 597 15.31 7.05 8.93
CA ASN A 597 15.97 8.33 9.19
C ASN A 597 16.49 9.00 7.90
N ASN A 598 16.70 8.24 6.81
CA ASN A 598 17.11 8.77 5.51
C ASN A 598 15.91 9.08 4.60
N VAL A 599 14.98 8.13 4.44
CA VAL A 599 13.93 8.18 3.42
C VAL A 599 12.51 8.25 3.98
N GLY A 600 12.37 8.52 5.27
CA GLY A 600 11.08 8.47 5.96
C GLY A 600 10.51 7.05 6.01
N HIS A 601 9.28 6.94 6.50
CA HIS A 601 8.57 5.69 6.54
C HIS A 601 7.85 5.42 5.23
N THR A 602 8.42 4.51 4.42
CA THR A 602 7.89 4.11 3.11
C THR A 602 6.72 3.11 3.18
N THR A 603 6.09 2.96 4.36
CA THR A 603 4.90 2.13 4.63
C THR A 603 5.00 0.71 4.08
N MET A 604 4.20 0.36 3.07
CA MET A 604 4.16 -0.95 2.44
C MET A 604 5.50 -1.34 1.79
N ALA A 605 6.32 -0.37 1.40
CA ALA A 605 7.67 -0.58 0.87
C ALA A 605 8.78 -0.58 1.97
N ALA A 606 8.44 -0.44 3.26
CA ALA A 606 9.44 -0.27 4.31
C ALA A 606 10.34 -1.51 4.48
N GLY A 607 9.75 -2.70 4.50
CA GLY A 607 10.49 -3.96 4.64
C GLY A 607 11.49 -4.20 3.51
N ILE A 608 11.06 -4.03 2.25
CA ILE A 608 11.94 -4.17 1.10
C ILE A 608 13.03 -3.09 1.07
N THR A 609 12.72 -1.85 1.46
CA THR A 609 13.72 -0.76 1.55
C THR A 609 14.84 -1.13 2.55
N SER A 610 14.45 -1.66 3.72
CA SER A 610 15.40 -2.17 4.73
C SER A 610 16.20 -3.37 4.20
N LEU A 611 15.58 -4.30 3.46
CA LEU A 611 16.29 -5.44 2.86
C LEU A 611 17.34 -4.97 1.84
N ILE A 612 17.02 -4.02 0.96
CA ILE A 612 17.97 -3.46 -0.02
C ILE A 612 19.16 -2.83 0.70
N LYS A 613 18.93 -2.03 1.75
CA LYS A 613 20.02 -1.49 2.58
C LYS A 613 20.91 -2.59 3.14
N VAL A 614 20.32 -3.66 3.69
CA VAL A 614 21.07 -4.79 4.25
C VAL A 614 21.90 -5.53 3.20
N LEU A 615 21.32 -5.83 2.03
CA LEU A 615 22.03 -6.49 0.93
C LEU A 615 23.21 -5.65 0.44
N LYS A 616 23.03 -4.32 0.32
CA LYS A 616 24.11 -3.41 -0.05
C LYS A 616 25.18 -3.27 1.03
N ALA A 617 24.79 -3.28 2.31
CA ALA A 617 25.74 -3.30 3.43
C ALA A 617 26.60 -4.56 3.43
N ILE A 618 26.02 -5.72 3.10
CA ILE A 618 26.74 -6.98 2.91
C ILE A 618 27.71 -6.88 1.72
N GLU A 619 27.22 -6.45 0.55
CA GLU A 619 28.02 -6.33 -0.68
C GLU A 619 29.23 -5.41 -0.49
N LYS A 620 28.99 -4.23 0.10
CA LYS A 620 29.98 -3.16 0.26
C LYS A 620 30.77 -3.27 1.55
N LYS A 621 30.38 -4.19 2.45
CA LYS A 621 31.05 -4.46 3.73
C LYS A 621 31.15 -3.21 4.62
N ILE A 622 30.08 -2.40 4.62
CA ILE A 622 30.00 -1.12 5.32
C ILE A 622 28.66 -1.06 6.06
N VAL A 623 28.66 -0.56 7.30
CA VAL A 623 27.44 -0.18 8.02
C VAL A 623 27.23 1.33 7.84
N PRO A 624 26.13 1.77 7.19
CA PRO A 624 25.81 3.19 7.03
C PRO A 624 25.59 3.90 8.38
N PRO A 625 25.76 5.22 8.45
CA PRO A 625 25.44 6.00 9.64
C PRO A 625 23.94 5.97 9.95
N LEU A 626 23.58 6.03 11.23
CA LEU A 626 22.24 6.43 11.65
C LEU A 626 22.13 7.96 11.59
N THR A 627 21.50 8.47 10.54
CA THR A 627 21.27 9.91 10.35
C THR A 627 20.24 10.45 11.35
N ASN A 628 20.17 11.78 11.53
CA ASN A 628 19.26 12.45 12.47
C ASN A 628 19.38 12.00 13.93
N PHE A 629 20.49 11.37 14.31
CA PHE A 629 20.80 10.95 15.67
C PHE A 629 21.84 11.88 16.32
N GLU A 630 21.52 12.40 17.50
CA GLU A 630 22.36 13.25 18.33
C GLU A 630 22.63 12.59 19.68
N ARG A 631 21.59 12.05 20.33
CA ARG A 631 21.71 11.39 21.64
C ARG A 631 20.60 10.37 21.83
N LEU A 632 20.96 9.22 22.43
CA LEU A 632 20.02 8.18 22.84
C LEU A 632 18.96 8.72 23.83
N THR A 633 17.70 8.31 23.66
CA THR A 633 16.62 8.59 24.60
C THR A 633 16.83 7.91 25.95
N ASP A 634 16.47 8.56 27.06
CA ASP A 634 16.58 8.00 28.42
C ASP A 634 15.65 6.81 28.69
N LYS A 635 14.80 6.46 27.72
CA LYS A 635 13.91 5.28 27.75
C LYS A 635 14.55 4.01 27.20
N ILE A 636 15.72 4.13 26.54
CA ILE A 636 16.48 3.02 25.98
C ILE A 636 17.82 2.98 26.71
N ASP A 637 18.16 1.82 27.22
CA ASP A 637 19.47 1.57 27.82
C ASP A 637 20.22 0.58 26.93
N LEU A 638 21.30 1.02 26.29
CA LEU A 638 22.16 0.15 25.48
C LEU A 638 23.36 -0.37 26.27
N ASP A 639 23.63 0.17 27.47
CA ASP A 639 24.75 -0.26 28.30
C ASP A 639 24.50 -1.71 28.74
N GLY A 640 25.53 -2.56 28.62
CA GLY A 640 25.39 -3.98 28.92
C GLY A 640 24.57 -4.77 27.89
N SER A 641 24.20 -4.16 26.76
CA SER A 641 23.44 -4.81 25.69
C SER A 641 24.31 -5.16 24.47
N PRO A 642 23.88 -6.10 23.61
CA PRO A 642 24.57 -6.42 22.35
C PRO A 642 24.69 -5.25 21.37
N PHE A 643 23.81 -4.24 21.50
CA PHE A 643 23.57 -3.26 20.46
C PHE A 643 24.39 -1.99 20.66
N ARG A 644 24.82 -1.40 19.53
CA ARG A 644 25.48 -0.10 19.47
C ARG A 644 24.97 0.72 18.28
N ILE A 645 25.04 2.04 18.39
CA ILE A 645 24.68 2.97 17.30
C ILE A 645 25.96 3.59 16.74
N ASN A 646 26.06 3.69 15.41
CA ASN A 646 27.09 4.46 14.72
C ASN A 646 26.49 5.67 14.00
N THR A 647 27.08 6.85 14.20
CA THR A 647 26.68 8.10 13.53
C THR A 647 27.51 8.41 12.29
N GLU A 648 28.52 7.58 12.00
CA GLU A 648 29.38 7.65 10.82
C GLU A 648 29.32 6.29 10.10
N ALA A 649 29.59 6.29 8.79
CA ALA A 649 29.76 5.05 8.05
C ALA A 649 31.01 4.33 8.57
N VAL A 650 30.87 3.04 8.89
CA VAL A 650 31.98 2.22 9.42
C VAL A 650 32.16 0.96 8.59
N ALA A 651 33.40 0.47 8.51
CA ALA A 651 33.66 -0.84 7.94
C ALA A 651 32.91 -1.91 8.74
N TRP A 652 32.20 -2.81 8.05
CA TRP A 652 31.52 -3.93 8.68
C TRP A 652 32.50 -5.08 8.86
N GLU A 653 33.34 -4.94 9.87
CA GLU A 653 34.36 -5.92 10.25
C GLU A 653 33.72 -7.11 10.97
N ILE A 654 34.17 -8.31 10.61
CA ILE A 654 33.78 -9.59 11.22
C ILE A 654 35.04 -10.44 11.41
N PRO A 655 35.02 -11.44 12.32
CA PRO A 655 36.13 -12.37 12.47
C PRO A 655 36.50 -13.07 11.16
N GLU A 656 37.77 -13.44 11.03
CA GLU A 656 38.27 -14.19 9.88
C GLU A 656 37.51 -15.53 9.75
N HIS A 657 37.08 -15.87 8.52
CA HIS A 657 36.25 -17.04 8.21
C HIS A 657 34.80 -17.00 8.72
N SER A 658 34.34 -15.91 9.34
CA SER A 658 32.91 -15.68 9.58
C SER A 658 32.23 -15.08 8.34
N ARG A 659 30.89 -15.04 8.36
CA ARG A 659 30.08 -14.37 7.34
C ARG A 659 29.28 -13.23 7.98
N ARG A 660 29.03 -12.15 7.24
CA ARG A 660 28.15 -11.08 7.74
C ARG A 660 26.73 -11.61 7.84
N VAL A 661 26.10 -11.43 8.99
CA VAL A 661 24.69 -11.75 9.21
C VAL A 661 23.99 -10.50 9.72
N ALA A 662 22.88 -10.16 9.08
CA ALA A 662 21.98 -9.10 9.50
C ALA A 662 20.60 -9.66 9.78
N ALA A 663 19.89 -9.01 10.69
CA ALA A 663 18.46 -9.20 10.85
C ALA A 663 17.72 -7.89 10.57
N LEU A 664 16.47 -8.01 10.14
CA LEU A 664 15.60 -6.87 9.85
C LEU A 664 14.17 -7.13 10.33
N SER A 665 13.54 -6.06 10.85
CA SER A 665 12.20 -6.09 11.43
C SER A 665 11.27 -5.10 10.74
N SER A 666 10.02 -5.49 10.52
CA SER A 666 8.96 -4.55 10.16
C SER A 666 7.64 -4.87 10.86
N PHE A 667 7.05 -3.88 11.51
CA PHE A 667 5.87 -4.02 12.35
C PHE A 667 4.72 -3.16 11.80
N GLY A 668 3.63 -3.81 11.41
CA GLY A 668 2.43 -3.12 10.92
C GLY A 668 1.64 -2.52 12.08
N PHE A 669 1.06 -1.33 11.88
CA PHE A 669 0.17 -0.73 12.89
C PHE A 669 -1.11 -1.56 13.11
N SER A 670 -1.40 -2.55 12.26
CA SER A 670 -2.47 -3.55 12.45
C SER A 670 -2.08 -4.69 13.41
N GLY A 671 -0.86 -4.66 13.96
CA GLY A 671 -0.30 -5.71 14.83
C GLY A 671 0.45 -6.83 14.09
N THR A 672 0.44 -6.85 12.75
CA THR A 672 1.16 -7.88 11.99
C THR A 672 2.66 -7.57 11.96
N ASN A 673 3.46 -8.43 12.60
CA ASN A 673 4.91 -8.29 12.68
C ASN A 673 5.60 -9.25 11.72
N CYS A 674 6.73 -8.83 11.14
CA CYS A 674 7.59 -9.70 10.37
C CYS A 674 9.06 -9.46 10.74
N HIS A 675 9.84 -10.54 10.82
CA HIS A 675 11.26 -10.54 11.12
C HIS A 675 12.00 -11.49 10.17
N MET A 676 13.19 -11.10 9.73
CA MET A 676 13.98 -11.84 8.74
C MET A 676 15.47 -11.77 9.07
N VAL A 677 16.21 -12.82 8.70
CA VAL A 677 17.67 -12.90 8.84
C VAL A 677 18.32 -13.21 7.50
N VAL A 678 19.34 -12.43 7.15
CA VAL A 678 20.07 -12.47 5.88
C VAL A 678 21.57 -12.62 6.14
N ARG A 679 22.24 -13.44 5.33
CA ARG A 679 23.67 -13.72 5.42
C ARG A 679 24.38 -13.43 4.10
N GLU A 680 25.65 -13.05 4.20
CA GLU A 680 26.61 -13.01 3.09
C GLU A 680 26.66 -14.36 2.33
N ALA A 681 26.66 -14.30 1.00
CA ALA A 681 26.86 -15.47 0.15
C ALA A 681 28.29 -16.02 0.28
N LEU A 682 28.53 -17.26 -0.17
CA LEU A 682 29.86 -17.91 -0.13
C LEU A 682 30.80 -17.40 -1.21
#